data_AF-A0A8K1GQG2-F1
#
_entry.id   AF-A0A8K1GQG2-F1
#
_cell.length_a   1.000
_cell.length_b   1.000
_cell.length_c   1.000
_cell.angle_alpha   90.00
_cell.angle_beta   90.00
_cell.angle_gamma   90.00
#
_symmetry.space_group_name_H-M   'P 1'
#
loop_
_entity.id
_entity.type
_entity.pdbx_description
1 polymer ?
#
loop_
_entity_poly.entity_id
_entity_poly.type
_entity_poly.pdbx_seq_one_letter_code
_entity_poly.pdbx_strand_id
1 'polypeptide(L)'
;MNRSRAPAGAVAALELEPGADAGPCGAGQSPPGGSVRAEPPPWAPAQAAALLEEAADLLVLHRDFGAAVERCQAGCDSLGTGPGSGTESFAEVKCSLCVVGIQALAEMNRWREVLSWVLQYYHVPEQLPPKVLELCILLYSQVREPQVMLEAGSSWLRAQANQRLPELGSLLELYLEQVLLPLGLFEGAEELRECISVHVGQAGVQIGNACWELFCLEHGIQPDGTFKDLPVKPSSDDSFTTFFNETATGKHVPRAVMVDLEPTVVDEVRVGTFRELFHPEQLITGKEDAANNYARGHYTIGKESIDMVLDRVRKLSDACSGLQGFLIFHSFGGGTGSGFTSLLMERLSVDYGKKSKLEFAIYPAPQVSTAVVEPYNSILTTHTTLEHSDCAFMVDNEAIYDICRRNLDIERPTYTNLNRLISQIVSSITASLRFDGALNVDLTEFQTNLVPYPRIHFPLVTYAPIISSDRAHHEQLSVAEITNACFEPNNQMVKCDPRHGKYMACCVLYRGDVVPKDVNVAIAAIKTKRTIQFVDWCPTGFKVGINYQPPTVVPGGDLAQVQRAVCMLSNTTAIAEAWARLDHKFDLMYAKRAFVHWYVGEGMEEGEFAEAREDLAALEKDYEEVGTDTFEEENDGEEF
;
A
#
# COMPACT_ATOMS: atom_id res chain seq x y z
N MET A 1 -25.76 24.59 -25.15
CA MET A 1 -25.56 23.54 -26.16
C MET A 1 -24.60 22.53 -25.57
N ASN A 2 -25.12 21.31 -25.35
CA ASN A 2 -24.49 20.02 -25.04
C ASN A 2 -25.31 19.33 -23.95
N ARG A 3 -26.46 18.80 -24.39
CA ARG A 3 -27.18 17.73 -23.70
C ARG A 3 -26.35 16.46 -23.92
N SER A 4 -25.57 16.05 -22.95
CA SER A 4 -24.91 14.75 -22.96
C SER A 4 -25.98 13.66 -22.82
N ARG A 5 -26.17 12.91 -23.92
CA ARG A 5 -26.86 11.62 -23.91
C ARG A 5 -26.12 10.68 -22.95
N ALA A 6 -26.83 10.06 -22.02
CA ALA A 6 -26.33 8.88 -21.32
C ALA A 6 -26.10 7.77 -22.37
N PRO A 7 -25.00 6.99 -22.29
CA PRO A 7 -24.78 5.88 -23.20
C PRO A 7 -25.68 4.71 -22.78
N ALA A 8 -26.72 4.46 -23.57
CA ALA A 8 -27.49 3.23 -23.53
C ALA A 8 -26.59 2.07 -23.97
N GLY A 9 -26.24 1.14 -23.08
CA GLY A 9 -25.42 0.00 -23.48
C GLY A 9 -24.85 -0.96 -22.44
N ALA A 10 -25.20 -0.91 -21.14
CA ALA A 10 -24.51 -1.74 -20.13
C ALA A 10 -25.41 -2.63 -19.25
N VAL A 11 -26.74 -2.65 -19.42
CA VAL A 11 -27.66 -3.48 -18.60
C VAL A 11 -27.93 -4.87 -19.23
N ALA A 12 -27.24 -5.22 -20.33
CA ALA A 12 -27.55 -6.40 -21.14
C ALA A 12 -26.79 -7.70 -20.76
N ALA A 13 -26.16 -7.79 -19.59
CA ALA A 13 -25.36 -8.97 -19.23
C ALA A 13 -25.61 -9.46 -17.80
N LEU A 14 -26.78 -10.05 -17.56
CA LEU A 14 -27.01 -10.97 -16.44
C LEU A 14 -27.96 -12.06 -16.93
N GLU A 15 -27.39 -13.14 -17.46
CA GLU A 15 -28.10 -14.36 -17.85
C GLU A 15 -28.63 -15.09 -16.60
N LEU A 16 -29.90 -15.50 -16.66
CA LEU A 16 -30.54 -16.39 -15.69
C LEU A 16 -30.12 -17.84 -16.00
N GLU A 17 -29.27 -18.43 -15.17
CA GLU A 17 -28.98 -19.88 -15.17
C GLU A 17 -30.12 -20.65 -14.46
N PRO A 18 -30.58 -21.82 -14.98
CA PRO A 18 -31.59 -22.64 -14.31
C PRO A 18 -31.03 -23.94 -13.71
N GLY A 19 -31.51 -24.32 -12.51
CA GLY A 19 -31.37 -25.67 -11.91
C GLY A 19 -31.00 -25.61 -10.41
N ALA A 20 -31.40 -26.50 -9.50
CA ALA A 20 -32.20 -27.72 -9.55
C ALA A 20 -32.59 -28.12 -8.10
N ASP A 21 -33.70 -28.87 -7.97
CA ASP A 21 -34.11 -29.85 -6.94
C ASP A 21 -33.79 -29.64 -5.43
N ALA A 22 -34.86 -29.62 -4.62
CA ALA A 22 -34.83 -30.10 -3.24
C ALA A 22 -36.15 -30.82 -2.85
N GLY A 23 -36.00 -32.05 -2.36
CA GLY A 23 -37.10 -32.93 -1.90
C GLY A 23 -37.69 -32.58 -0.53
N PRO A 24 -38.72 -33.33 -0.06
CA PRO A 24 -39.66 -32.83 0.93
C PRO A 24 -39.37 -33.32 2.36
N CYS A 25 -39.55 -32.44 3.35
CA CYS A 25 -39.72 -32.72 4.79
C CYS A 25 -40.43 -31.48 5.38
N GLY A 26 -41.42 -31.50 6.26
CA GLY A 26 -42.13 -32.52 7.03
C GLY A 26 -43.06 -31.72 7.97
N ALA A 27 -44.32 -32.14 8.08
CA ALA A 27 -45.37 -31.43 8.82
C ALA A 27 -45.15 -31.39 10.35
N GLY A 28 -45.56 -30.30 10.99
CA GLY A 28 -45.53 -30.11 12.45
C GLY A 28 -46.61 -29.15 12.99
N GLN A 29 -47.83 -29.66 13.06
CA GLN A 29 -48.99 -29.38 13.94
C GLN A 29 -48.99 -28.20 14.97
N SER A 30 -49.89 -27.22 14.75
CA SER A 30 -50.96 -26.65 15.64
C SER A 30 -50.59 -25.93 16.98
N PRO A 31 -51.47 -25.13 17.69
CA PRO A 31 -52.91 -24.85 17.52
C PRO A 31 -53.28 -23.33 17.76
N PRO A 32 -54.46 -22.88 18.30
CA PRO A 32 -55.24 -21.79 17.68
C PRO A 32 -55.38 -20.51 18.55
N GLY A 33 -55.72 -19.38 17.93
CA GLY A 33 -56.09 -18.17 18.67
C GLY A 33 -56.25 -16.96 17.76
N GLY A 34 -57.49 -16.58 17.47
CA GLY A 34 -57.83 -15.67 16.39
C GLY A 34 -57.52 -14.20 16.63
N SER A 35 -57.11 -13.54 15.54
CA SER A 35 -57.58 -12.19 15.21
C SER A 35 -57.65 -12.10 13.68
N VAL A 36 -58.86 -11.89 13.16
CA VAL A 36 -59.15 -11.80 11.73
C VAL A 36 -58.44 -10.58 11.14
N ARG A 37 -57.34 -10.81 10.42
CA ARG A 37 -56.79 -9.91 9.39
C ARG A 37 -56.86 -10.67 8.08
N ALA A 38 -57.43 -10.06 7.05
CA ALA A 38 -57.68 -10.70 5.76
C ALA A 38 -56.36 -11.19 5.15
N GLU A 39 -56.21 -12.51 5.00
CA GLU A 39 -55.16 -13.09 4.16
C GLU A 39 -55.42 -12.67 2.70
N PRO A 40 -54.38 -12.31 1.93
CA PRO A 40 -54.52 -12.11 0.50
C PRO A 40 -55.01 -13.43 -0.14
N PRO A 41 -55.89 -13.38 -1.15
CA PRO A 41 -56.52 -14.57 -1.67
C PRO A 41 -55.49 -15.52 -2.33
N PRO A 42 -55.73 -16.84 -2.34
CA PRO A 42 -54.74 -17.87 -2.73
C PRO A 42 -54.25 -17.83 -4.19
N TRP A 43 -54.81 -16.95 -5.02
CA TRP A 43 -54.41 -16.72 -6.42
C TRP A 43 -53.47 -15.51 -6.62
N ALA A 44 -53.19 -14.74 -5.57
CA ALA A 44 -52.30 -13.57 -5.61
C ALA A 44 -50.87 -13.85 -6.11
N PRO A 45 -50.15 -14.93 -5.71
CA PRO A 45 -48.77 -15.14 -6.17
C PRO A 45 -48.68 -15.55 -7.65
N ALA A 46 -49.65 -16.33 -8.14
CA ALA A 46 -49.72 -16.72 -9.54
C ALA A 46 -50.02 -15.50 -10.44
N GLN A 47 -50.85 -14.58 -9.95
CA GLN A 47 -51.13 -13.33 -10.65
C GLN A 47 -49.92 -12.37 -10.64
N ALA A 48 -49.22 -12.26 -9.51
CA ALA A 48 -48.02 -11.43 -9.40
C ALA A 48 -46.87 -11.97 -10.28
N ALA A 49 -46.71 -13.30 -10.37
CA ALA A 49 -45.73 -13.94 -11.25
C ALA A 49 -46.06 -13.71 -12.74
N ALA A 50 -47.34 -13.80 -13.13
CA ALA A 50 -47.76 -13.47 -14.50
C ALA A 50 -47.52 -11.98 -14.84
N LEU A 51 -47.78 -11.08 -13.89
CA LEU A 51 -47.50 -9.65 -14.05
C LEU A 51 -45.99 -9.34 -14.11
N LEU A 52 -45.15 -10.15 -13.44
CA LEU A 52 -43.69 -10.04 -13.52
C LEU A 52 -43.19 -10.44 -14.91
N GLU A 53 -43.68 -11.55 -15.48
CA GLU A 53 -43.33 -11.95 -16.86
C GLU A 53 -43.74 -10.87 -17.86
N GLU A 54 -44.95 -10.34 -17.75
CA GLU A 54 -45.41 -9.24 -18.60
C GLU A 54 -44.56 -7.96 -18.42
N ALA A 55 -44.17 -7.62 -17.20
CA ALA A 55 -43.32 -6.47 -16.94
C ALA A 55 -41.91 -6.65 -17.51
N ALA A 56 -41.34 -7.86 -17.43
CA ALA A 56 -40.05 -8.19 -18.02
C ALA A 56 -40.08 -8.12 -19.54
N ASP A 57 -41.14 -8.63 -20.18
CA ASP A 57 -41.34 -8.52 -21.63
C ASP A 57 -41.47 -7.06 -22.07
N LEU A 58 -42.20 -6.24 -21.30
CA LEU A 58 -42.34 -4.81 -21.59
C LEU A 58 -41.01 -4.07 -21.47
N LEU A 59 -40.18 -4.44 -20.49
CA LEU A 59 -38.83 -3.88 -20.27
C LEU A 59 -37.88 -4.27 -21.42
N VAL A 60 -37.81 -5.57 -21.76
CA VAL A 60 -36.77 -6.13 -22.64
C VAL A 60 -37.17 -6.09 -24.11
N LEU A 61 -38.38 -6.57 -24.45
CA LEU A 61 -38.83 -6.66 -25.85
C LEU A 61 -39.44 -5.36 -26.37
N HIS A 62 -40.33 -4.74 -25.59
CA HIS A 62 -41.12 -3.60 -26.08
C HIS A 62 -40.52 -2.23 -25.76
N ARG A 63 -39.54 -2.16 -24.85
CA ARG A 63 -38.93 -0.92 -24.34
C ARG A 63 -39.97 0.10 -23.86
N ASP A 64 -41.11 -0.38 -23.37
CA ASP A 64 -42.17 0.45 -22.81
C ASP A 64 -42.02 0.48 -21.28
N PHE A 65 -41.11 1.33 -20.82
CA PHE A 65 -40.72 1.42 -19.42
C PHE A 65 -41.86 1.97 -18.53
N GLY A 66 -42.74 2.81 -19.08
CA GLY A 66 -43.89 3.34 -18.34
C GLY A 66 -44.90 2.23 -18.02
N ALA A 67 -45.25 1.43 -19.02
CA ALA A 67 -46.12 0.27 -18.83
C ALA A 67 -45.48 -0.79 -17.92
N ALA A 68 -44.16 -1.01 -18.02
CA ALA A 68 -43.45 -1.94 -17.14
C ALA A 68 -43.54 -1.54 -15.65
N VAL A 69 -43.39 -0.25 -15.33
CA VAL A 69 -43.54 0.25 -13.95
C VAL A 69 -44.98 0.09 -13.45
N GLU A 70 -45.99 0.38 -14.27
CA GLU A 70 -47.39 0.19 -13.90
C GLU A 70 -47.72 -1.28 -13.61
N ARG A 71 -47.16 -2.22 -14.38
CA ARG A 71 -47.32 -3.67 -14.13
C ARG A 71 -46.58 -4.12 -12.88
N CYS A 72 -45.38 -3.58 -12.63
CA CYS A 72 -44.66 -3.84 -11.38
C CYS A 72 -45.44 -3.32 -10.16
N GLN A 73 -46.04 -2.13 -10.25
CA GLN A 73 -46.88 -1.57 -9.19
C GLN A 73 -48.12 -2.44 -8.94
N ALA A 74 -48.84 -2.84 -9.99
CA ALA A 74 -49.98 -3.74 -9.87
C ALA A 74 -49.61 -5.11 -9.27
N GLY A 75 -48.43 -5.65 -9.63
CA GLY A 75 -47.89 -6.88 -9.06
C GLY A 75 -47.57 -6.73 -7.56
N CYS A 76 -46.88 -5.66 -7.18
CA CYS A 76 -46.55 -5.39 -5.77
C CYS A 76 -47.80 -5.12 -4.92
N ASP A 77 -48.80 -4.41 -5.45
CA ASP A 77 -50.06 -4.12 -4.76
C ASP A 77 -50.90 -5.39 -4.55
N SER A 78 -50.80 -6.37 -5.46
CA SER A 78 -51.47 -7.67 -5.32
C SER A 78 -50.92 -8.53 -4.18
N LEU A 79 -49.64 -8.32 -3.81
CA LEU A 79 -48.95 -9.04 -2.75
C LEU A 79 -49.12 -8.40 -1.35
N GLY A 80 -49.64 -7.17 -1.28
CA GLY A 80 -49.90 -6.44 -0.04
C GLY A 80 -48.67 -5.84 0.66
N THR A 81 -48.93 -4.92 1.60
CA THR A 81 -47.90 -4.09 2.28
C THR A 81 -47.59 -4.55 3.71
N GLY A 82 -47.92 -5.79 4.09
CA GLY A 82 -47.77 -6.28 5.47
C GLY A 82 -46.45 -7.02 5.73
N PRO A 83 -45.76 -6.78 6.86
CA PRO A 83 -44.68 -7.64 7.32
C PRO A 83 -45.29 -8.86 8.03
N GLY A 84 -45.23 -10.04 7.39
CA GLY A 84 -45.46 -11.31 8.10
C GLY A 84 -46.52 -12.28 7.56
N SER A 85 -46.82 -12.31 6.25
CA SER A 85 -47.60 -13.43 5.69
C SER A 85 -47.17 -13.75 4.26
N GLY A 86 -46.26 -14.70 4.09
CA GLY A 86 -45.93 -15.26 2.79
C GLY A 86 -44.82 -16.30 2.90
N THR A 87 -45.02 -17.46 2.30
CA THR A 87 -43.97 -18.45 2.03
C THR A 87 -42.78 -17.79 1.30
N GLU A 88 -41.56 -18.33 1.38
CA GLU A 88 -40.34 -17.78 0.73
C GLU A 88 -40.58 -17.30 -0.72
N SER A 89 -41.42 -18.03 -1.47
CA SER A 89 -41.87 -17.70 -2.82
C SER A 89 -42.52 -16.29 -2.97
N PHE A 90 -43.24 -15.77 -1.98
CA PHE A 90 -43.82 -14.41 -2.06
C PHE A 90 -42.75 -13.32 -1.96
N ALA A 91 -41.70 -13.53 -1.17
CA ALA A 91 -40.62 -12.57 -1.01
C ALA A 91 -39.74 -12.51 -2.27
N GLU A 92 -39.49 -13.65 -2.91
CA GLU A 92 -38.74 -13.73 -4.17
C GLU A 92 -39.45 -13.01 -5.32
N VAL A 93 -40.76 -13.22 -5.50
CA VAL A 93 -41.54 -12.54 -6.55
C VAL A 93 -41.58 -11.03 -6.29
N LYS A 94 -41.75 -10.60 -5.04
CA LYS A 94 -41.72 -9.18 -4.66
C LYS A 94 -40.34 -8.55 -4.90
N CYS A 95 -39.25 -9.27 -4.62
CA CYS A 95 -37.89 -8.84 -4.90
C CYS A 95 -37.68 -8.65 -6.41
N SER A 96 -38.06 -9.63 -7.22
CA SER A 96 -37.93 -9.58 -8.69
C SER A 96 -38.74 -8.44 -9.32
N LEU A 97 -39.97 -8.20 -8.85
CA LEU A 97 -40.78 -7.05 -9.28
C LEU A 97 -40.09 -5.70 -8.96
N CYS A 98 -39.45 -5.60 -7.81
CA CYS A 98 -38.71 -4.39 -7.44
C CYS A 98 -37.45 -4.21 -8.30
N VAL A 99 -36.72 -5.28 -8.62
CA VAL A 99 -35.55 -5.22 -9.52
C VAL A 99 -35.95 -4.70 -10.91
N VAL A 100 -37.00 -5.26 -11.51
CA VAL A 100 -37.51 -4.83 -12.83
C VAL A 100 -38.02 -3.39 -12.77
N GLY A 101 -38.72 -3.01 -11.70
CA GLY A 101 -39.19 -1.63 -11.50
C GLY A 101 -38.07 -0.61 -11.35
N ILE A 102 -37.00 -0.93 -10.61
CA ILE A 102 -35.80 -0.09 -10.47
C ILE A 102 -35.14 0.13 -11.82
N GLN A 103 -34.97 -0.93 -12.62
CA GLN A 103 -34.39 -0.85 -13.96
C GLN A 103 -35.26 0.01 -14.89
N ALA A 104 -36.57 -0.16 -14.89
CA ALA A 104 -37.48 0.66 -15.69
C ALA A 104 -37.44 2.14 -15.29
N LEU A 105 -37.43 2.45 -13.99
CA LEU A 105 -37.33 3.83 -13.49
C LEU A 105 -35.98 4.49 -13.82
N ALA A 106 -34.89 3.71 -13.80
CA ALA A 106 -33.57 4.15 -14.21
C ALA A 106 -33.54 4.53 -15.70
N GLU A 107 -34.10 3.69 -16.57
CA GLU A 107 -34.20 3.97 -18.02
C GLU A 107 -35.10 5.18 -18.34
N MET A 108 -36.11 5.45 -17.50
CA MET A 108 -36.94 6.65 -17.59
C MET A 108 -36.26 7.92 -17.03
N ASN A 109 -35.02 7.82 -16.55
CA ASN A 109 -34.28 8.90 -15.88
C ASN A 109 -35.00 9.46 -14.63
N ARG A 110 -35.81 8.63 -13.96
CA ARG A 110 -36.57 8.94 -12.73
C ARG A 110 -35.91 8.34 -11.48
N TRP A 111 -34.58 8.34 -11.44
CA TRP A 111 -33.77 7.73 -10.38
C TRP A 111 -34.03 8.34 -8.98
N ARG A 112 -34.43 9.61 -8.87
CA ARG A 112 -34.75 10.25 -7.57
C ARG A 112 -35.93 9.59 -6.85
N GLU A 113 -36.83 8.98 -7.61
CA GLU A 113 -38.04 8.38 -7.07
C GLU A 113 -37.83 6.92 -6.66
N VAL A 114 -36.70 6.31 -7.04
CA VAL A 114 -36.42 4.88 -6.87
C VAL A 114 -36.42 4.48 -5.40
N LEU A 115 -35.63 5.14 -4.55
CA LEU A 115 -35.57 4.78 -3.13
C LEU A 115 -36.92 4.97 -2.44
N SER A 116 -37.64 6.07 -2.72
CA SER A 116 -38.99 6.30 -2.19
C SER A 116 -40.02 5.27 -2.67
N TRP A 117 -39.90 4.83 -3.92
CA TRP A 117 -40.79 3.83 -4.51
C TRP A 117 -40.56 2.45 -3.89
N VAL A 118 -39.31 2.04 -3.71
CA VAL A 118 -38.98 0.76 -3.05
C VAL A 118 -39.42 0.78 -1.58
N LEU A 119 -39.16 1.87 -0.86
CA LEU A 119 -39.55 2.01 0.55
C LEU A 119 -41.07 2.02 0.76
N GLN A 120 -41.88 2.35 -0.24
CA GLN A 120 -43.34 2.21 -0.17
C GLN A 120 -43.77 0.75 0.09
N TYR A 121 -42.98 -0.22 -0.36
CA TYR A 121 -43.31 -1.65 -0.26
C TYR A 121 -42.64 -2.38 0.90
N TYR A 122 -41.46 -1.90 1.34
CA TYR A 122 -40.69 -2.51 2.43
C TYR A 122 -40.76 -1.70 3.74
N HIS A 123 -41.29 -0.48 3.73
CA HIS A 123 -41.48 0.48 4.84
C HIS A 123 -40.21 0.96 5.54
N VAL A 124 -39.24 0.07 5.75
CA VAL A 124 -38.02 0.30 6.51
C VAL A 124 -36.81 -0.17 5.68
N PRO A 125 -35.73 0.63 5.61
CA PRO A 125 -34.53 0.25 4.87
C PRO A 125 -33.94 -1.09 5.32
N GLU A 126 -34.05 -1.45 6.60
CA GLU A 126 -33.46 -2.68 7.14
C GLU A 126 -34.07 -3.96 6.56
N GLN A 127 -35.27 -3.89 5.99
CA GLN A 127 -36.00 -5.03 5.41
C GLN A 127 -35.76 -5.20 3.92
N LEU A 128 -34.89 -4.37 3.31
CA LEU A 128 -34.58 -4.48 1.89
C LEU A 128 -33.81 -5.78 1.59
N PRO A 129 -34.18 -6.52 0.54
CA PRO A 129 -33.38 -7.64 0.05
C PRO A 129 -31.98 -7.17 -0.39
N PRO A 130 -30.92 -7.97 -0.16
CA PRO A 130 -29.54 -7.64 -0.54
C PRO A 130 -29.40 -7.11 -1.98
N LYS A 131 -30.03 -7.82 -2.93
CA LYS A 131 -29.97 -7.51 -4.37
C LYS A 131 -30.65 -6.19 -4.75
N VAL A 132 -31.69 -5.80 -4.01
CA VAL A 132 -32.37 -4.51 -4.20
C VAL A 132 -31.50 -3.37 -3.67
N LEU A 133 -30.86 -3.57 -2.52
CA LEU A 133 -29.94 -2.58 -1.94
C LEU A 133 -28.72 -2.37 -2.85
N GLU A 134 -28.14 -3.46 -3.37
CA GLU A 134 -27.01 -3.45 -4.31
C GLU A 134 -27.31 -2.58 -5.54
N LEU A 135 -28.44 -2.81 -6.21
CA LEU A 135 -28.86 -2.05 -7.39
C LEU A 135 -29.10 -0.57 -7.08
N CYS A 136 -29.68 -0.25 -5.92
CA CYS A 136 -29.85 1.13 -5.48
C CYS A 136 -28.49 1.82 -5.28
N ILE A 137 -27.54 1.18 -4.60
CA ILE A 137 -26.18 1.74 -4.39
C ILE A 137 -25.50 2.01 -5.73
N LEU A 138 -25.52 1.03 -6.65
CA LEU A 138 -24.93 1.17 -7.98
C LEU A 138 -25.57 2.31 -8.79
N LEU A 139 -26.90 2.41 -8.77
CA LEU A 139 -27.63 3.46 -9.49
C LEU A 139 -27.27 4.86 -8.97
N TYR A 140 -27.31 5.09 -7.66
CA TYR A 140 -27.02 6.41 -7.09
C TYR A 140 -25.53 6.80 -7.21
N SER A 141 -24.63 5.82 -7.23
CA SER A 141 -23.21 6.04 -7.55
C SER A 141 -23.03 6.50 -9.00
N GLN A 142 -23.65 5.82 -9.97
CA GLN A 142 -23.56 6.22 -11.39
C GLN A 142 -24.09 7.63 -11.66
N VAL A 143 -25.10 8.06 -10.91
CA VAL A 143 -25.70 9.40 -11.04
C VAL A 143 -24.93 10.46 -10.23
N ARG A 144 -23.86 10.08 -9.50
CA ARG A 144 -23.05 10.96 -8.63
C ARG A 144 -23.83 11.62 -7.50
N GLU A 145 -24.88 10.97 -6.98
CA GLU A 145 -25.60 11.39 -5.77
C GLU A 145 -25.58 10.29 -4.68
N PRO A 146 -24.40 9.83 -4.21
CA PRO A 146 -24.31 8.75 -3.21
C PRO A 146 -24.87 9.14 -1.84
N GLN A 147 -25.06 10.43 -1.55
CA GLN A 147 -25.60 10.96 -0.29
C GLN A 147 -26.96 10.35 0.08
N VAL A 148 -27.78 10.03 -0.92
CA VAL A 148 -29.13 9.47 -0.73
C VAL A 148 -29.08 8.09 -0.08
N MET A 149 -28.01 7.32 -0.32
CA MET A 149 -27.85 5.96 0.20
C MET A 149 -27.17 5.91 1.57
N LEU A 150 -26.70 7.05 2.12
CA LEU A 150 -25.96 7.08 3.38
C LEU A 150 -26.81 6.53 4.55
N GLU A 151 -27.99 7.08 4.79
CA GLU A 151 -28.87 6.65 5.90
C GLU A 151 -29.44 5.24 5.66
N ALA A 152 -29.80 4.92 4.42
CA ALA A 152 -30.41 3.63 4.07
C ALA A 152 -29.41 2.47 4.20
N GLY A 153 -28.19 2.63 3.65
CA GLY A 153 -27.14 1.61 3.74
C GLY A 153 -26.60 1.46 5.16
N SER A 154 -26.41 2.56 5.90
CA SER A 154 -25.97 2.49 7.29
C SER A 154 -26.98 1.78 8.20
N SER A 155 -28.28 2.05 8.02
CA SER A 155 -29.34 1.39 8.79
C SER A 155 -29.41 -0.11 8.46
N TRP A 156 -29.28 -0.48 7.18
CA TRP A 156 -29.27 -1.88 6.75
C TRP A 156 -28.09 -2.68 7.33
N LEU A 157 -26.88 -2.10 7.31
CA LEU A 157 -25.66 -2.73 7.83
C LEU A 157 -25.67 -2.90 9.36
N ARG A 158 -26.32 -1.98 10.09
CA ARG A 158 -26.45 -2.05 11.56
C ARG A 158 -27.54 -3.02 12.05
N ALA A 159 -28.42 -3.48 11.16
CA ALA A 159 -29.52 -4.35 11.54
C ALA A 159 -29.05 -5.77 11.90
N GLN A 160 -29.40 -6.22 13.10
CA GLN A 160 -28.97 -7.52 13.65
C GLN A 160 -29.42 -8.73 12.80
N ALA A 161 -30.51 -8.59 12.03
CA ALA A 161 -30.99 -9.63 11.11
C ALA A 161 -30.06 -9.81 9.89
N ASN A 162 -29.45 -8.73 9.41
CA ASN A 162 -28.63 -8.72 8.20
C ASN A 162 -27.17 -9.14 8.47
N GLN A 163 -26.73 -9.08 9.74
CA GLN A 163 -25.39 -9.51 10.15
C GLN A 163 -25.11 -11.01 9.95
N ARG A 164 -26.14 -11.83 9.70
CA ARG A 164 -26.01 -13.28 9.48
C ARG A 164 -26.09 -13.68 8.00
N LEU A 165 -26.25 -12.73 7.09
CA LEU A 165 -26.37 -12.99 5.65
C LEU A 165 -24.98 -13.19 5.02
N PRO A 166 -24.80 -14.16 4.12
CA PRO A 166 -23.53 -14.38 3.43
C PRO A 166 -23.15 -13.21 2.51
N GLU A 167 -24.12 -12.44 2.01
CA GLU A 167 -23.92 -11.27 1.13
C GLU A 167 -23.51 -9.98 1.89
N LEU A 168 -23.38 -10.03 3.22
CA LEU A 168 -23.01 -8.87 4.03
C LEU A 168 -21.63 -8.31 3.63
N GLY A 169 -20.66 -9.19 3.38
CA GLY A 169 -19.29 -8.80 3.04
C GLY A 169 -19.22 -8.03 1.72
N SER A 170 -19.84 -8.55 0.67
CA SER A 170 -19.86 -7.90 -0.65
C SER A 170 -20.64 -6.58 -0.64
N LEU A 171 -21.75 -6.50 0.10
CA LEU A 171 -22.50 -5.25 0.25
C LEU A 171 -21.76 -4.21 1.09
N LEU A 172 -20.99 -4.64 2.09
CA LEU A 172 -20.15 -3.75 2.90
C LEU A 172 -19.04 -3.13 2.04
N GLU A 173 -18.34 -3.95 1.25
CA GLU A 173 -17.34 -3.48 0.28
C GLU A 173 -17.96 -2.51 -0.73
N LEU A 174 -19.11 -2.86 -1.32
CA LEU A 174 -19.80 -2.00 -2.28
C LEU A 174 -20.24 -0.67 -1.66
N TYR A 175 -20.79 -0.68 -0.45
CA TYR A 175 -21.20 0.53 0.26
C TYR A 175 -20.01 1.41 0.62
N LEU A 176 -18.89 0.79 1.01
CA LEU A 176 -17.65 1.50 1.28
C LEU A 176 -17.11 2.17 0.01
N GLU A 177 -16.97 1.44 -1.09
CA GLU A 177 -16.43 1.95 -2.36
C GLU A 177 -17.33 3.01 -3.03
N GLN A 178 -18.64 2.78 -3.04
CA GLN A 178 -19.57 3.55 -3.87
C GLN A 178 -20.28 4.67 -3.11
N VAL A 179 -20.33 4.61 -1.77
CA VAL A 179 -21.04 5.60 -0.93
C VAL A 179 -20.10 6.33 0.02
N LEU A 180 -19.34 5.61 0.86
CA LEU A 180 -18.51 6.26 1.87
C LEU A 180 -17.27 6.94 1.26
N LEU A 181 -16.61 6.27 0.30
CA LEU A 181 -15.39 6.75 -0.33
C LEU A 181 -15.56 8.08 -1.09
N PRO A 182 -16.63 8.26 -1.91
CA PRO A 182 -16.90 9.55 -2.56
C PRO A 182 -17.35 10.66 -1.60
N LEU A 183 -17.85 10.31 -0.40
CA LEU A 183 -18.36 11.27 0.59
C LEU A 183 -17.31 11.68 1.63
N GLY A 184 -16.14 11.02 1.66
CA GLY A 184 -15.08 11.31 2.63
C GLY A 184 -15.49 11.01 4.08
N LEU A 185 -16.50 10.17 4.28
CA LEU A 185 -17.00 9.76 5.59
C LEU A 185 -16.33 8.43 5.98
N PHE A 186 -15.04 8.51 6.35
CA PHE A 186 -14.23 7.39 6.85
C PHE A 186 -14.03 7.52 8.36
N GLU A 187 -14.98 7.06 9.16
CA GLU A 187 -14.66 6.65 10.54
C GLU A 187 -14.88 5.12 10.59
N GLY A 188 -13.85 4.36 10.20
CA GLY A 188 -13.85 2.89 10.27
C GLY A 188 -13.05 2.13 9.20
N ALA A 189 -12.51 2.77 8.16
CA ALA A 189 -11.63 2.10 7.19
C ALA A 189 -10.19 2.64 7.16
N GLU A 190 -9.85 3.50 8.13
CA GLU A 190 -8.46 3.75 8.53
C GLU A 190 -7.91 2.62 9.43
N GLU A 191 -8.77 1.74 9.97
CA GLU A 191 -8.40 0.67 10.93
C GLU A 191 -7.70 -0.57 10.32
N LEU A 192 -7.38 -0.59 9.01
CA LEU A 192 -6.95 -1.81 8.30
C LEU A 192 -5.71 -1.56 7.43
N ARG A 193 -4.64 -1.03 8.03
CA ARG A 193 -3.42 -0.62 7.31
C ARG A 193 -2.13 -1.19 7.89
N GLU A 194 -2.14 -2.46 8.31
CA GLU A 194 -0.95 -3.03 8.94
C GLU A 194 0.19 -3.31 7.95
N CYS A 195 1.42 -3.06 8.39
CA CYS A 195 2.63 -3.29 7.64
C CYS A 195 3.57 -4.19 8.44
N ILE A 196 4.18 -5.17 7.78
CA ILE A 196 5.18 -6.05 8.41
C ILE A 196 6.57 -5.63 7.95
N SER A 197 7.46 -5.35 8.88
CA SER A 197 8.86 -5.03 8.56
C SER A 197 9.73 -6.28 8.69
N VAL A 198 10.47 -6.64 7.65
CA VAL A 198 11.43 -7.74 7.66
C VAL A 198 12.84 -7.18 7.53
N HIS A 199 13.69 -7.50 8.49
CA HIS A 199 15.07 -7.01 8.57
C HIS A 199 16.01 -8.19 8.33
N VAL A 200 16.78 -8.15 7.25
CA VAL A 200 17.59 -9.27 6.77
C VAL A 200 19.09 -8.96 6.82
N GLY A 201 19.84 -9.83 7.51
CA GLY A 201 21.29 -9.74 7.67
C GLY A 201 21.73 -8.60 8.59
N GLN A 202 23.04 -8.53 8.84
CA GLN A 202 23.63 -7.55 9.75
C GLN A 202 23.17 -6.11 9.49
N ALA A 203 23.25 -5.63 8.25
CA ALA A 203 22.88 -4.25 7.92
C ALA A 203 21.38 -4.00 8.18
N GLY A 204 20.52 -4.90 7.72
CA GLY A 204 19.07 -4.81 7.92
C GLY A 204 18.70 -4.78 9.40
N VAL A 205 19.26 -5.69 10.21
CA VAL A 205 18.99 -5.77 11.66
C VAL A 205 19.48 -4.52 12.40
N GLN A 206 20.68 -4.02 12.09
CA GLN A 206 21.20 -2.83 12.75
C GLN A 206 20.43 -1.54 12.39
N ILE A 207 19.98 -1.41 11.14
CA ILE A 207 19.09 -0.32 10.73
C ILE A 207 17.73 -0.47 11.41
N GLY A 208 17.19 -1.70 11.43
CA GLY A 208 15.94 -2.03 12.11
C GLY A 208 15.94 -1.60 13.57
N ASN A 209 17.02 -1.87 14.30
CA ASN A 209 17.17 -1.42 15.69
C ASN A 209 17.05 0.10 15.84
N ALA A 210 17.73 0.86 14.98
CA ALA A 210 17.67 2.33 15.00
C ALA A 210 16.27 2.85 14.60
N CYS A 211 15.62 2.21 13.63
CA CYS A 211 14.25 2.53 13.21
C CYS A 211 13.25 2.30 14.34
N TRP A 212 13.28 1.13 14.99
CA TRP A 212 12.34 0.81 16.07
C TRP A 212 12.60 1.61 17.34
N GLU A 213 13.86 1.95 17.65
CA GLU A 213 14.19 2.92 18.69
C GLU A 213 13.50 4.26 18.42
N LEU A 214 13.61 4.77 17.19
CA LEU A 214 12.98 6.03 16.79
C LEU A 214 11.45 5.95 16.81
N PHE A 215 10.86 4.86 16.31
CA PHE A 215 9.40 4.68 16.33
C PHE A 215 8.86 4.66 17.77
N CYS A 216 9.56 3.98 18.69
CA CYS A 216 9.17 3.99 20.09
C CYS A 216 9.21 5.42 20.69
N LEU A 217 10.25 6.19 20.37
CA LEU A 217 10.37 7.57 20.83
C LEU A 217 9.29 8.49 20.26
N GLU A 218 8.94 8.33 18.98
CA GLU A 218 7.90 9.14 18.34
C GLU A 218 6.50 8.86 18.91
N HIS A 219 6.20 7.60 19.24
CA HIS A 219 4.91 7.20 19.81
C HIS A 219 4.89 7.24 21.36
N GLY A 220 6.02 7.53 22.02
CA GLY A 220 6.12 7.55 23.48
C GLY A 220 6.09 6.16 24.14
N ILE A 221 6.38 5.10 23.39
CA ILE A 221 6.47 3.72 23.85
C ILE A 221 7.81 3.53 24.56
N GLN A 222 7.78 2.94 25.76
CA GLN A 222 8.97 2.62 26.52
C GLN A 222 9.67 1.37 25.96
N PRO A 223 10.96 1.15 26.27
CA PRO A 223 11.69 -0.03 25.80
C PRO A 223 11.11 -1.39 26.23
N ASP A 224 10.23 -1.42 27.24
CA ASP A 224 9.48 -2.60 27.69
C ASP A 224 8.18 -2.84 26.90
N GLY A 225 7.83 -1.94 25.97
CA GLY A 225 6.62 -1.97 25.17
C GLY A 225 5.37 -1.36 25.84
N THR A 226 5.52 -0.73 27.02
CA THR A 226 4.42 -0.05 27.71
C THR A 226 4.43 1.46 27.46
N PHE A 227 3.32 2.13 27.70
CA PHE A 227 3.29 3.59 27.74
C PHE A 227 3.73 4.10 29.11
N LYS A 228 4.42 5.24 29.14
CA LYS A 228 4.74 5.93 30.40
C LYS A 228 3.42 6.32 31.09
N ASP A 229 3.25 6.01 32.38
CA ASP A 229 2.06 6.34 33.19
C ASP A 229 1.68 7.83 33.06
N LEU A 230 0.89 8.17 32.05
CA LEU A 230 0.19 9.43 31.91
C LEU A 230 -1.29 9.15 32.17
N PRO A 231 -1.96 9.91 33.05
CA PRO A 231 -3.37 9.68 33.42
C PRO A 231 -4.36 9.98 32.28
N VAL A 232 -3.85 10.24 31.08
CA VAL A 232 -4.59 10.54 29.86
C VAL A 232 -3.88 9.73 28.77
N LYS A 233 -4.55 8.70 28.22
CA LYS A 233 -4.15 8.09 26.95
C LYS A 233 -3.87 9.24 25.97
N PRO A 234 -2.74 9.25 25.23
CA PRO A 234 -2.59 10.21 24.14
C PRO A 234 -3.85 10.17 23.30
N SER A 235 -4.43 11.34 23.06
CA SER A 235 -5.69 11.51 22.35
C SER A 235 -5.66 10.78 21.01
N SER A 236 -6.62 9.87 20.82
CA SER A 236 -7.27 9.51 19.55
C SER A 236 -6.44 9.23 18.28
N ASP A 237 -5.15 8.92 18.37
CA ASP A 237 -4.36 8.46 17.22
C ASP A 237 -4.06 6.97 17.39
N ASP A 238 -5.04 6.10 17.11
CA ASP A 238 -4.83 4.64 17.04
C ASP A 238 -4.03 4.23 15.78
N SER A 239 -3.53 5.20 14.99
CA SER A 239 -2.80 5.02 13.73
C SER A 239 -1.43 4.33 13.86
N PHE A 240 -0.87 4.22 15.07
CA PHE A 240 0.37 3.46 15.30
C PHE A 240 0.15 1.93 15.38
N THR A 241 -1.09 1.46 15.49
CA THR A 241 -1.46 0.03 15.46
C THR A 241 -1.11 -0.65 14.12
N THR A 242 -0.86 0.16 13.08
CA THR A 242 -0.34 -0.29 11.79
C THR A 242 1.01 -0.98 11.91
N PHE A 243 1.87 -0.54 12.83
CA PHE A 243 3.23 -1.06 13.04
C PHE A 243 3.38 -1.85 14.35
N PHE A 244 2.49 -1.65 15.31
CA PHE A 244 2.51 -2.34 16.61
C PHE A 244 1.27 -3.22 16.80
N ASN A 245 1.47 -4.38 17.41
CA ASN A 245 0.39 -5.24 17.88
C ASN A 245 0.20 -5.07 19.38
N GLU A 246 -1.03 -4.82 19.84
CA GLU A 246 -1.35 -4.71 21.26
C GLU A 246 -1.65 -6.10 21.85
N THR A 247 -0.89 -6.46 22.87
CA THR A 247 -1.14 -7.69 23.64
C THR A 247 -2.17 -7.44 24.74
N ALA A 248 -2.83 -8.50 25.23
CA ALA A 248 -3.82 -8.41 26.31
C ALA A 248 -3.28 -7.78 27.62
N THR A 249 -1.95 -7.71 27.79
CA THR A 249 -1.28 -7.07 28.92
C THR A 249 -1.02 -5.57 28.73
N GLY A 250 -1.51 -4.96 27.63
CA GLY A 250 -1.28 -3.55 27.28
C GLY A 250 0.13 -3.26 26.76
N LYS A 251 0.87 -4.31 26.36
CA LYS A 251 2.21 -4.19 25.78
C LYS A 251 2.12 -4.17 24.26
N HIS A 252 2.83 -3.24 23.65
CA HIS A 252 2.88 -3.01 22.22
C HIS A 252 4.12 -3.69 21.64
N VAL A 253 3.89 -4.69 20.80
CA VAL A 253 4.95 -5.51 20.18
C VAL A 253 5.08 -5.12 18.71
N PRO A 254 6.28 -4.79 18.21
CA PRO A 254 6.51 -4.51 16.80
C PRO A 254 6.04 -5.64 15.86
N ARG A 255 5.43 -5.27 14.74
CA ARG A 255 5.18 -6.16 13.60
C ARG A 255 6.45 -6.31 12.77
N ALA A 256 7.50 -6.84 13.40
CA ALA A 256 8.82 -6.98 12.81
C ALA A 256 9.30 -8.43 12.85
N VAL A 257 10.08 -8.83 11.86
CA VAL A 257 10.88 -10.05 11.87
C VAL A 257 12.33 -9.65 11.63
N MET A 258 13.24 -10.08 12.49
CA MET A 258 14.68 -9.88 12.33
C MET A 258 15.31 -11.23 12.04
N VAL A 259 16.00 -11.33 10.92
CA VAL A 259 16.61 -12.56 10.44
C VAL A 259 18.07 -12.33 10.14
N ASP A 260 18.92 -13.18 10.70
CA ASP A 260 20.30 -13.30 10.25
C ASP A 260 20.72 -14.78 10.27
N LEU A 261 21.62 -15.16 9.36
CA LEU A 261 22.16 -16.52 9.30
C LEU A 261 23.25 -16.74 10.36
N GLU A 262 23.75 -15.67 10.95
CA GLU A 262 24.65 -15.67 12.11
C GLU A 262 23.95 -15.08 13.36
N PRO A 263 24.21 -15.59 14.57
CA PRO A 263 23.54 -15.08 15.77
C PRO A 263 24.03 -13.72 16.27
N THR A 264 25.25 -13.28 15.94
CA THR A 264 25.95 -12.17 16.61
C THR A 264 25.13 -10.89 16.71
N VAL A 265 24.58 -10.42 15.59
CA VAL A 265 23.87 -9.12 15.52
C VAL A 265 22.48 -9.20 16.14
N VAL A 266 21.80 -10.34 16.00
CA VAL A 266 20.47 -10.55 16.59
C VAL A 266 20.57 -10.76 18.11
N ASP A 267 21.65 -11.38 18.58
CA ASP A 267 21.91 -11.53 20.02
C ASP A 267 22.18 -10.18 20.69
N GLU A 268 22.77 -9.20 19.99
CA GLU A 268 22.85 -7.81 20.47
C GLU A 268 21.44 -7.22 20.73
N VAL A 269 20.45 -7.54 19.90
CA VAL A 269 19.04 -7.13 20.11
C VAL A 269 18.45 -7.82 21.34
N ARG A 270 18.74 -9.11 21.52
CA ARG A 270 18.25 -9.91 22.66
C ARG A 270 18.82 -9.46 24.00
N VAL A 271 20.00 -8.83 24.00
CA VAL A 271 20.67 -8.34 25.23
C VAL A 271 20.56 -6.82 25.38
N GLY A 272 20.21 -6.11 24.30
CA GLY A 272 20.14 -4.66 24.25
C GLY A 272 19.00 -4.03 25.04
N THR A 273 18.89 -2.71 24.93
CA THR A 273 17.90 -1.89 25.65
C THR A 273 16.45 -2.31 25.34
N PHE A 274 16.18 -2.69 24.08
CA PHE A 274 14.86 -3.08 23.58
C PHE A 274 14.62 -4.59 23.58
N ARG A 275 15.36 -5.35 24.39
CA ARG A 275 15.22 -6.81 24.49
C ARG A 275 13.82 -7.31 24.83
N GLU A 276 13.06 -6.49 25.57
CA GLU A 276 11.71 -6.82 26.00
C GLU A 276 10.68 -6.37 24.96
N LEU A 277 11.03 -5.52 24.00
CA LEU A 277 10.09 -5.01 23.01
C LEU A 277 9.65 -6.09 22.00
N PHE A 278 10.61 -6.83 21.45
CA PHE A 278 10.37 -7.85 20.41
C PHE A 278 9.91 -9.18 20.99
N HIS A 279 9.07 -9.90 20.25
CA HIS A 279 8.76 -11.26 20.61
C HIS A 279 9.98 -12.15 20.30
N PRO A 280 10.44 -13.03 21.21
CA PRO A 280 11.65 -13.85 20.99
C PRO A 280 11.60 -14.70 19.72
N GLU A 281 10.40 -15.10 19.30
CA GLU A 281 10.19 -15.89 18.09
C GLU A 281 10.29 -15.08 16.78
N GLN A 282 10.28 -13.74 16.85
CA GLN A 282 10.51 -12.85 15.72
C GLN A 282 12.01 -12.64 15.45
N LEU A 283 12.87 -13.04 16.40
CA LEU A 283 14.33 -12.91 16.32
C LEU A 283 14.93 -14.25 15.88
N ILE A 284 15.11 -14.39 14.58
CA ILE A 284 15.50 -15.64 13.92
C ILE A 284 16.99 -15.61 13.61
N THR A 285 17.70 -16.65 14.05
CA THR A 285 19.16 -16.76 13.92
C THR A 285 19.54 -18.13 13.36
N GLY A 286 20.41 -18.14 12.35
CA GLY A 286 21.09 -19.34 11.90
C GLY A 286 22.31 -19.69 12.78
N LYS A 287 23.11 -20.66 12.31
CA LYS A 287 24.36 -21.08 12.96
C LYS A 287 25.60 -20.70 12.15
N GLU A 288 25.45 -20.62 10.83
CA GLU A 288 26.53 -20.37 9.88
C GLU A 288 26.13 -19.19 9.02
N ASP A 289 27.07 -18.28 8.80
CA ASP A 289 26.85 -17.11 7.96
C ASP A 289 26.93 -17.47 6.46
N ALA A 290 26.48 -16.51 5.63
CA ALA A 290 26.66 -16.60 4.19
C ALA A 290 28.08 -16.21 3.73
N ALA A 291 28.98 -15.81 4.63
CA ALA A 291 30.38 -15.47 4.35
C ALA A 291 30.58 -14.52 3.14
N ASN A 292 29.72 -13.50 3.03
CA ASN A 292 29.67 -12.57 1.89
C ASN A 292 29.46 -13.22 0.51
N ASN A 293 28.82 -14.39 0.46
CA ASN A 293 28.52 -15.12 -0.76
C ASN A 293 27.00 -15.22 -0.99
N TYR A 294 26.52 -14.59 -2.07
CA TYR A 294 25.12 -14.68 -2.51
C TYR A 294 24.62 -16.12 -2.60
N ALA A 295 25.41 -17.03 -3.20
CA ALA A 295 25.00 -18.41 -3.43
C ALA A 295 24.74 -19.16 -2.11
N ARG A 296 25.50 -18.87 -1.05
CA ARG A 296 25.24 -19.44 0.29
C ARG A 296 23.92 -18.95 0.86
N GLY A 297 23.67 -17.65 0.74
CA GLY A 297 22.45 -17.02 1.23
C GLY A 297 21.20 -17.46 0.48
N HIS A 298 21.31 -17.81 -0.80
CA HIS A 298 20.18 -18.16 -1.67
C HIS A 298 19.97 -19.68 -1.82
N TYR A 299 21.05 -20.44 -2.08
CA TYR A 299 20.95 -21.85 -2.50
C TYR A 299 21.21 -22.88 -1.40
N THR A 300 22.18 -22.64 -0.50
CA THR A 300 22.58 -23.63 0.51
C THR A 300 21.99 -23.31 1.88
N ILE A 301 22.63 -22.40 2.63
CA ILE A 301 22.26 -22.08 4.02
C ILE A 301 20.88 -21.42 4.09
N GLY A 302 20.55 -20.55 3.12
CA GLY A 302 19.25 -19.87 3.09
C GLY A 302 18.06 -20.82 3.01
N LYS A 303 18.18 -21.91 2.24
CA LYS A 303 17.10 -22.90 2.08
C LYS A 303 16.79 -23.65 3.37
N GLU A 304 17.74 -23.78 4.28
CA GLU A 304 17.50 -24.41 5.59
C GLU A 304 16.70 -23.51 6.53
N SER A 305 16.80 -22.18 6.36
CA SER A 305 16.20 -21.20 7.27
C SER A 305 14.90 -20.59 6.74
N ILE A 306 14.65 -20.63 5.42
CA ILE A 306 13.53 -19.93 4.78
C ILE A 306 12.16 -20.37 5.30
N ASP A 307 11.92 -21.67 5.48
CA ASP A 307 10.63 -22.20 5.94
C ASP A 307 10.28 -21.69 7.34
N MET A 308 11.28 -21.57 8.22
CA MET A 308 11.11 -21.01 9.55
C MET A 308 10.75 -19.52 9.48
N VAL A 309 11.39 -18.75 8.61
CA VAL A 309 11.10 -17.32 8.44
C VAL A 309 9.68 -17.13 7.89
N LEU A 310 9.30 -17.88 6.86
CA LEU A 310 7.96 -17.81 6.27
C LEU A 310 6.86 -18.18 7.26
N ASP A 311 7.06 -19.19 8.11
CA ASP A 311 6.10 -19.54 9.18
C ASP A 311 5.92 -18.37 10.17
N ARG A 312 6.99 -17.64 10.50
CA ARG A 312 6.90 -16.48 11.39
C ARG A 312 6.23 -15.28 10.73
N VAL A 313 6.56 -15.00 9.46
CA VAL A 313 5.87 -13.95 8.68
C VAL A 313 4.38 -14.28 8.56
N ARG A 314 4.03 -15.55 8.33
CA ARG A 314 2.64 -16.01 8.25
C ARG A 314 1.87 -15.80 9.54
N LYS A 315 2.46 -16.14 10.68
CA LYS A 315 1.84 -15.88 12.00
C LYS A 315 1.57 -14.39 12.23
N LEU A 316 2.44 -13.51 11.74
CA LEU A 316 2.21 -12.07 11.82
C LEU A 316 1.15 -11.61 10.82
N SER A 317 1.11 -12.16 9.61
CA SER A 317 0.09 -11.83 8.63
C SER A 317 -1.31 -12.26 9.07
N ASP A 318 -1.42 -13.44 9.70
CA ASP A 318 -2.70 -13.97 10.22
C ASP A 318 -3.22 -13.14 11.40
N ALA A 319 -2.32 -12.43 12.10
CA ALA A 319 -2.65 -11.50 13.18
C ALA A 319 -2.98 -10.07 12.67
N CYS A 320 -2.92 -9.82 11.35
CA CYS A 320 -3.34 -8.57 10.75
C CYS A 320 -4.76 -8.73 10.17
N SER A 321 -5.62 -7.75 10.37
CA SER A 321 -6.94 -7.70 9.75
C SER A 321 -6.89 -7.15 8.32
N GLY A 322 -5.90 -6.30 8.00
CA GLY A 322 -5.74 -5.65 6.71
C GLY A 322 -4.28 -5.41 6.31
N LEU A 323 -3.50 -6.49 6.14
CA LEU A 323 -2.10 -6.39 5.70
C LEU A 323 -1.99 -5.63 4.37
N GLN A 324 -1.30 -4.49 4.36
CA GLN A 324 -0.99 -3.75 3.13
C GLN A 324 0.19 -4.37 2.38
N GLY A 325 1.26 -4.69 3.10
CA GLY A 325 2.52 -5.08 2.48
C GLY A 325 3.67 -5.33 3.45
N PHE A 326 4.85 -5.52 2.86
CA PHE A 326 6.09 -5.80 3.53
C PHE A 326 7.10 -4.67 3.30
N LEU A 327 7.80 -4.28 4.36
CA LEU A 327 8.96 -3.38 4.30
C LEU A 327 10.22 -4.19 4.55
N ILE A 328 11.09 -4.31 3.56
CA ILE A 328 12.24 -5.22 3.59
C ILE A 328 13.53 -4.40 3.68
N PHE A 329 14.28 -4.60 4.75
CA PHE A 329 15.54 -3.90 5.02
C PHE A 329 16.69 -4.86 4.82
N HIS A 330 17.59 -4.56 3.88
CA HIS A 330 18.71 -5.43 3.55
C HIS A 330 19.89 -4.66 2.93
N SER A 331 21.00 -5.35 2.72
CA SER A 331 22.16 -4.81 2.00
C SER A 331 22.41 -5.57 0.70
N PHE A 332 22.81 -4.88 -0.35
CA PHE A 332 23.23 -5.54 -1.59
C PHE A 332 24.59 -6.25 -1.47
N GLY A 333 25.48 -5.74 -0.62
CA GLY A 333 26.85 -6.25 -0.52
C GLY A 333 27.02 -7.55 0.28
N GLY A 334 26.21 -7.76 1.33
CA GLY A 334 26.35 -8.90 2.23
C GLY A 334 25.68 -10.17 1.70
N GLY A 335 26.26 -11.35 1.92
CA GLY A 335 25.74 -12.62 1.39
C GLY A 335 24.33 -12.97 1.88
N THR A 336 24.04 -12.71 3.17
CA THR A 336 22.69 -12.87 3.72
C THR A 336 21.75 -11.80 3.17
N GLY A 337 22.17 -10.53 3.22
CA GLY A 337 21.35 -9.41 2.75
C GLY A 337 21.03 -9.45 1.26
N SER A 338 21.88 -10.06 0.44
CA SER A 338 21.64 -10.24 -0.98
C SER A 338 20.90 -11.57 -1.24
N GLY A 339 21.53 -12.71 -0.93
CA GLY A 339 21.04 -14.03 -1.33
C GLY A 339 19.77 -14.47 -0.61
N PHE A 340 19.72 -14.28 0.72
CA PHE A 340 18.54 -14.67 1.50
C PHE A 340 17.35 -13.75 1.22
N THR A 341 17.60 -12.46 0.97
CA THR A 341 16.55 -11.51 0.58
C THR A 341 15.93 -11.89 -0.76
N SER A 342 16.75 -12.19 -1.78
CA SER A 342 16.26 -12.66 -3.08
C SER A 342 15.37 -13.90 -2.93
N LEU A 343 15.83 -14.90 -2.16
CA LEU A 343 15.04 -16.10 -1.88
C LEU A 343 13.73 -15.78 -1.14
N LEU A 344 13.77 -14.87 -0.18
CA LEU A 344 12.59 -14.46 0.57
C LEU A 344 11.58 -13.73 -0.34
N MET A 345 12.05 -12.86 -1.23
CA MET A 345 11.22 -12.09 -2.16
C MET A 345 10.47 -12.97 -3.16
N GLU A 346 11.13 -13.99 -3.70
CA GLU A 346 10.50 -15.01 -4.53
C GLU A 346 9.35 -15.71 -3.78
N ARG A 347 9.61 -16.15 -2.54
CA ARG A 347 8.62 -16.87 -1.73
C ARG A 347 7.47 -15.99 -1.28
N LEU A 348 7.75 -14.75 -0.87
CA LEU A 348 6.72 -13.78 -0.52
C LEU A 348 5.85 -13.41 -1.72
N SER A 349 6.42 -13.37 -2.92
CA SER A 349 5.64 -13.12 -4.15
C SER A 349 4.71 -14.29 -4.51
N VAL A 350 5.13 -15.53 -4.22
CA VAL A 350 4.28 -16.71 -4.38
C VAL A 350 3.13 -16.74 -3.35
N ASP A 351 3.44 -16.53 -2.07
CA ASP A 351 2.44 -16.63 -0.99
C ASP A 351 1.54 -15.37 -0.92
N TYR A 352 2.08 -14.18 -1.21
CA TYR A 352 1.43 -12.88 -1.03
C TYR A 352 1.50 -11.99 -2.29
N GLY A 353 1.26 -12.55 -3.48
CA GLY A 353 1.45 -11.85 -4.76
C GLY A 353 0.68 -10.53 -4.94
N LYS A 354 -0.44 -10.31 -4.25
CA LYS A 354 -1.22 -9.06 -4.32
C LYS A 354 -0.74 -7.96 -3.35
N LYS A 355 0.19 -8.26 -2.45
CA LYS A 355 0.63 -7.34 -1.40
C LYS A 355 1.88 -6.58 -1.84
N SER A 356 1.94 -5.30 -1.51
CA SER A 356 3.07 -4.45 -1.89
C SER A 356 4.34 -4.82 -1.12
N LYS A 357 5.49 -4.80 -1.77
CA LYS A 357 6.80 -5.09 -1.19
C LYS A 357 7.72 -3.91 -1.48
N LEU A 358 8.08 -3.18 -0.43
CA LEU A 358 9.01 -2.06 -0.52
C LEU A 358 10.36 -2.45 0.08
N GLU A 359 11.44 -2.08 -0.58
CA GLU A 359 12.80 -2.36 -0.13
C GLU A 359 13.51 -1.10 0.35
N PHE A 360 14.28 -1.23 1.42
CA PHE A 360 15.29 -0.28 1.85
C PHE A 360 16.64 -0.97 1.70
N ALA A 361 17.26 -0.72 0.54
CA ALA A 361 18.45 -1.44 0.10
C ALA A 361 19.71 -0.60 0.31
N ILE A 362 20.63 -1.11 1.12
CA ILE A 362 21.93 -0.47 1.34
C ILE A 362 22.87 -0.79 0.18
N TYR A 363 23.17 0.26 -0.59
CA TYR A 363 24.06 0.23 -1.74
C TYR A 363 25.54 0.24 -1.27
N PRO A 364 26.39 -0.63 -1.84
CA PRO A 364 27.77 -0.79 -1.39
C PRO A 364 28.64 0.40 -1.80
N ALA A 365 29.48 0.85 -0.87
CA ALA A 365 30.39 1.97 -1.08
C ALA A 365 31.85 1.49 -1.12
N PRO A 366 32.62 1.75 -2.19
CA PRO A 366 33.99 1.24 -2.33
C PRO A 366 34.96 1.69 -1.22
N GLN A 367 34.71 2.82 -0.56
CA GLN A 367 35.57 3.35 0.50
C GLN A 367 35.30 2.70 1.87
N VAL A 368 34.10 2.18 2.07
CA VAL A 368 33.61 1.63 3.34
C VAL A 368 33.27 0.12 3.23
N SER A 369 33.50 -0.45 2.06
CA SER A 369 33.26 -1.85 1.71
C SER A 369 34.19 -2.76 2.50
N THR A 370 33.62 -3.78 3.12
CA THR A 370 34.36 -4.80 3.87
C THR A 370 34.60 -6.05 3.03
N ALA A 371 33.86 -6.23 1.92
CA ALA A 371 33.94 -7.40 1.07
C ALA A 371 34.28 -7.06 -0.40
N VAL A 372 35.28 -7.75 -0.95
CA VAL A 372 35.73 -7.55 -2.34
C VAL A 372 34.66 -7.97 -3.36
N VAL A 373 33.80 -8.92 -2.98
CA VAL A 373 32.79 -9.54 -3.87
C VAL A 373 31.42 -8.85 -3.82
N GLU A 374 31.30 -7.70 -3.14
CA GLU A 374 30.04 -6.93 -3.07
C GLU A 374 29.42 -6.61 -4.45
N PRO A 375 30.19 -6.27 -5.51
CA PRO A 375 29.60 -6.06 -6.83
C PRO A 375 28.90 -7.30 -7.38
N TYR A 376 29.44 -8.51 -7.17
CA TYR A 376 28.75 -9.74 -7.59
C TYR A 376 27.43 -9.93 -6.86
N ASN A 377 27.45 -9.80 -5.52
CA ASN A 377 26.25 -9.97 -4.71
C ASN A 377 25.16 -8.96 -5.09
N SER A 378 25.57 -7.72 -5.41
CA SER A 378 24.65 -6.63 -5.76
C SER A 378 23.99 -6.83 -7.12
N ILE A 379 24.73 -7.28 -8.15
CA ILE A 379 24.15 -7.61 -9.47
C ILE A 379 23.16 -8.77 -9.33
N LEU A 380 23.57 -9.85 -8.65
CA LEU A 380 22.76 -11.06 -8.53
C LEU A 380 21.47 -10.84 -7.74
N THR A 381 21.53 -10.06 -6.65
CA THR A 381 20.32 -9.74 -5.87
C THR A 381 19.40 -8.81 -6.64
N THR A 382 19.94 -7.79 -7.31
CA THR A 382 19.11 -6.86 -8.10
C THR A 382 18.38 -7.61 -9.20
N HIS A 383 19.07 -8.47 -9.96
CA HIS A 383 18.45 -9.28 -11.00
C HIS A 383 17.28 -10.12 -10.49
N THR A 384 17.46 -10.83 -9.38
CA THR A 384 16.43 -11.72 -8.84
C THR A 384 15.30 -10.99 -8.11
N THR A 385 15.54 -9.82 -7.51
CA THR A 385 14.49 -9.05 -6.83
C THR A 385 13.74 -8.09 -7.77
N LEU A 386 14.26 -7.80 -8.96
CA LEU A 386 13.68 -6.82 -9.90
C LEU A 386 12.23 -7.14 -10.29
N GLU A 387 11.86 -8.42 -10.41
CA GLU A 387 10.48 -8.81 -10.74
C GLU A 387 9.55 -8.90 -9.52
N HIS A 388 10.14 -8.88 -8.33
CA HIS A 388 9.44 -9.13 -7.07
C HIS A 388 9.29 -7.87 -6.22
N SER A 389 10.11 -6.85 -6.41
CA SER A 389 10.04 -5.58 -5.69
C SER A 389 9.10 -4.60 -6.39
N ASP A 390 8.22 -3.95 -5.62
CA ASP A 390 7.34 -2.92 -6.19
C ASP A 390 8.04 -1.55 -6.21
N CYS A 391 8.92 -1.28 -5.25
CA CYS A 391 9.72 -0.06 -5.16
C CYS A 391 10.88 -0.23 -4.15
N ALA A 392 12.08 0.14 -4.58
CA ALA A 392 13.31 -0.06 -3.83
C ALA A 392 14.03 1.28 -3.58
N PHE A 393 14.04 1.70 -2.32
CA PHE A 393 14.77 2.89 -1.86
C PHE A 393 16.24 2.55 -1.68
N MET A 394 17.07 3.01 -2.61
CA MET A 394 18.51 2.83 -2.51
C MET A 394 19.15 3.86 -1.58
N VAL A 395 20.07 3.37 -0.76
CA VAL A 395 20.78 4.16 0.24
C VAL A 395 22.28 3.86 0.15
N ASP A 396 23.05 4.82 -0.35
CA ASP A 396 24.49 4.71 -0.53
C ASP A 396 25.24 5.08 0.76
N ASN A 397 26.03 4.12 1.25
CA ASN A 397 26.88 4.32 2.41
C ASN A 397 27.90 5.46 2.22
N GLU A 398 28.40 5.69 1.00
CA GLU A 398 29.37 6.76 0.72
C GLU A 398 28.71 8.13 0.85
N ALA A 399 27.50 8.27 0.30
CA ALA A 399 26.75 9.52 0.35
C ALA A 399 26.40 9.90 1.79
N ILE A 400 25.92 8.94 2.60
CA ILE A 400 25.64 9.16 4.02
C ILE A 400 26.91 9.51 4.79
N TYR A 401 28.01 8.81 4.52
CA TYR A 401 29.29 9.10 5.16
C TYR A 401 29.75 10.54 4.90
N ASP A 402 29.66 11.00 3.65
CA ASP A 402 29.98 12.36 3.25
C ASP A 402 29.06 13.40 3.93
N ILE A 403 27.77 13.10 4.03
CA ILE A 403 26.78 13.95 4.72
C ILE A 403 27.11 14.05 6.21
N CYS A 404 27.35 12.94 6.90
CA CYS A 404 27.71 12.94 8.32
C CYS A 404 28.99 13.74 8.56
N ARG A 405 29.98 13.62 7.69
CA ARG A 405 31.25 14.33 7.83
C ARG A 405 31.12 15.84 7.59
N ARG A 406 30.30 16.24 6.61
CA ARG A 406 30.16 17.64 6.19
C ARG A 406 29.16 18.41 7.03
N ASN A 407 28.01 17.82 7.32
CA ASN A 407 26.87 18.51 7.92
C ASN A 407 26.79 18.29 9.44
N LEU A 408 27.23 17.13 9.93
CA LEU A 408 27.23 16.80 11.37
C LEU A 408 28.60 17.04 12.04
N ASP A 409 29.61 17.47 11.27
CA ASP A 409 31.00 17.69 11.71
C ASP A 409 31.66 16.45 12.35
N ILE A 410 31.25 15.23 11.94
CA ILE A 410 31.81 13.99 12.46
C ILE A 410 33.02 13.57 11.61
N GLU A 411 34.23 13.64 12.16
CA GLU A 411 35.45 13.30 11.39
C GLU A 411 35.47 11.85 10.88
N ARG A 412 34.97 10.90 11.68
CA ARG A 412 34.93 9.47 11.37
C ARG A 412 33.56 8.87 11.75
N PRO A 413 32.56 8.98 10.85
CA PRO A 413 31.24 8.38 11.05
C PRO A 413 31.34 6.87 11.29
N THR A 414 30.62 6.39 12.31
CA THR A 414 30.44 4.96 12.63
C THR A 414 29.08 4.46 12.11
N TYR A 415 28.88 3.15 11.98
CA TYR A 415 27.59 2.59 11.57
C TYR A 415 26.41 3.06 12.44
N THR A 416 26.62 3.35 13.72
CA THR A 416 25.58 3.95 14.57
C THR A 416 25.16 5.34 14.08
N ASN A 417 26.10 6.17 13.65
CA ASN A 417 25.79 7.50 13.10
C ASN A 417 25.06 7.38 11.76
N LEU A 418 25.52 6.49 10.88
CA LEU A 418 24.87 6.24 9.59
C LEU A 418 23.43 5.72 9.79
N ASN A 419 23.25 4.70 10.62
CA ASN A 419 21.95 4.07 10.86
C ASN A 419 20.95 5.03 11.51
N ARG A 420 21.40 5.98 12.34
CA ARG A 420 20.53 7.03 12.90
C ARG A 420 20.05 8.02 11.84
N LEU A 421 20.88 8.33 10.84
CA LEU A 421 20.45 9.16 9.72
C LEU A 421 19.47 8.38 8.82
N ILE A 422 19.77 7.12 8.53
CA ILE A 422 18.88 6.21 7.78
C ILE A 422 17.53 6.08 8.48
N SER A 423 17.51 5.89 9.80
CA SER A 423 16.27 5.73 10.56
C SER A 423 15.38 6.97 10.50
N GLN A 424 15.96 8.18 10.46
CA GLN A 424 15.19 9.42 10.29
C GLN A 424 14.50 9.48 8.92
N ILE A 425 15.19 9.03 7.88
CA ILE A 425 14.66 8.98 6.52
C ILE A 425 13.54 7.96 6.42
N VAL A 426 13.79 6.73 6.91
CA VAL A 426 12.78 5.65 6.96
C VAL A 426 11.56 6.10 7.77
N SER A 427 11.78 6.82 8.88
CA SER A 427 10.71 7.41 9.67
C SER A 427 9.91 8.42 8.87
N SER A 428 10.54 9.31 8.11
CA SER A 428 9.84 10.26 7.26
C SER A 428 9.06 9.61 6.11
N ILE A 429 9.57 8.52 5.53
CA ILE A 429 8.87 7.77 4.47
C ILE A 429 7.65 7.03 5.03
N THR A 430 7.80 6.40 6.19
CA THR A 430 6.73 5.63 6.85
C THR A 430 5.80 6.48 7.72
N ALA A 431 6.06 7.78 7.87
CA ALA A 431 5.29 8.65 8.74
C ALA A 431 3.82 8.77 8.32
N SER A 432 3.53 8.69 7.01
CA SER A 432 2.15 8.71 6.49
C SER A 432 1.34 7.46 6.84
N LEU A 433 2.01 6.37 7.23
CA LEU A 433 1.37 5.11 7.62
C LEU A 433 1.16 5.01 9.13
N ARG A 434 1.92 5.77 9.91
CA ARG A 434 1.96 5.69 11.38
C ARG A 434 1.26 6.84 12.08
N PHE A 435 1.02 7.93 11.38
CA PHE A 435 0.38 9.14 11.89
C PHE A 435 -0.69 9.60 10.93
N ASP A 436 -1.71 10.23 11.48
CA ASP A 436 -2.65 10.96 10.65
C ASP A 436 -2.02 12.26 10.11
N GLY A 437 -2.44 12.65 8.92
CA GLY A 437 -1.85 13.72 8.13
C GLY A 437 -2.86 14.24 7.11
N ALA A 438 -2.70 15.50 6.71
CA ALA A 438 -3.64 16.15 5.79
C ALA A 438 -3.62 15.53 4.37
N LEU A 439 -2.53 14.84 4.02
CA LEU A 439 -2.41 14.06 2.79
C LEU A 439 -1.57 12.80 3.09
N ASN A 440 -2.24 11.73 3.50
CA ASN A 440 -1.60 10.44 3.77
C ASN A 440 -1.35 9.71 2.45
N VAL A 441 -0.12 9.19 2.29
CA VAL A 441 0.30 8.36 1.16
C VAL A 441 0.37 6.92 1.64
N ASP A 442 -0.43 6.03 1.05
CA ASP A 442 -0.41 4.59 1.30
C ASP A 442 0.76 3.87 0.59
N LEU A 443 1.06 2.62 0.98
CA LEU A 443 2.08 1.80 0.31
C LEU A 443 1.84 1.64 -1.20
N THR A 444 0.60 1.37 -1.59
CA THR A 444 0.19 1.26 -3.01
C THR A 444 0.31 2.60 -3.74
N GLU A 445 0.17 3.71 -3.02
CA GLU A 445 0.35 5.03 -3.60
C GLU A 445 1.83 5.36 -3.86
N PHE A 446 2.78 4.79 -3.11
CA PHE A 446 4.20 4.94 -3.46
C PHE A 446 4.49 4.36 -4.84
N GLN A 447 3.99 3.15 -5.13
CA GLN A 447 4.12 2.54 -6.45
C GLN A 447 3.45 3.41 -7.52
N THR A 448 2.18 3.77 -7.33
CA THR A 448 1.41 4.55 -8.30
C THR A 448 1.99 5.93 -8.58
N ASN A 449 2.59 6.58 -7.56
CA ASN A 449 3.11 7.94 -7.67
C ASN A 449 4.57 8.00 -8.12
N LEU A 450 5.40 7.01 -7.75
CA LEU A 450 6.86 7.05 -7.98
C LEU A 450 7.33 6.11 -9.08
N VAL A 451 6.55 5.11 -9.48
CA VAL A 451 6.98 4.03 -10.39
C VAL A 451 6.13 4.04 -11.66
N PRO A 452 6.51 4.80 -12.70
CA PRO A 452 5.81 4.83 -13.97
C PRO A 452 5.92 3.51 -14.74
N TYR A 453 7.08 2.86 -14.66
CA TYR A 453 7.40 1.60 -15.31
C TYR A 453 7.83 0.56 -14.28
N PRO A 454 7.32 -0.69 -14.33
CA PRO A 454 7.62 -1.70 -13.31
C PRO A 454 9.11 -1.96 -13.07
N ARG A 455 9.98 -1.89 -14.09
CA ARG A 455 11.43 -2.08 -13.96
C ARG A 455 12.16 -0.87 -13.38
N ILE A 456 11.59 0.35 -13.52
CA ILE A 456 12.20 1.60 -13.09
C ILE A 456 11.61 2.02 -11.74
N HIS A 457 11.86 1.21 -10.73
CA HIS A 457 11.26 1.35 -9.40
C HIS A 457 12.26 1.78 -8.32
N PHE A 458 13.35 2.45 -8.70
CA PHE A 458 14.41 2.89 -7.80
C PHE A 458 14.38 4.40 -7.56
N PRO A 459 13.52 4.93 -6.67
CA PRO A 459 13.51 6.35 -6.35
C PRO A 459 14.74 6.75 -5.55
N LEU A 460 15.31 7.89 -5.91
CA LEU A 460 16.35 8.58 -5.16
C LEU A 460 15.74 9.23 -3.92
N VAL A 461 16.37 9.01 -2.76
CA VAL A 461 15.96 9.63 -1.50
C VAL A 461 16.85 10.83 -1.18
N THR A 462 16.24 11.94 -0.75
CA THR A 462 16.93 13.14 -0.28
C THR A 462 16.26 13.64 0.99
N TYR A 463 17.05 14.04 1.98
CA TYR A 463 16.52 14.52 3.26
C TYR A 463 17.11 15.87 3.63
N ALA A 464 16.25 16.77 4.10
CA ALA A 464 16.66 18.08 4.59
C ALA A 464 15.73 18.56 5.73
N PRO A 465 16.25 19.31 6.71
CA PRO A 465 17.64 19.67 6.88
C PRO A 465 18.43 18.63 7.70
N ILE A 466 19.74 18.58 7.48
CA ILE A 466 20.67 17.75 8.26
C ILE A 466 21.61 18.70 8.97
N ILE A 467 21.38 18.94 10.26
CA ILE A 467 22.09 19.93 11.08
C ILE A 467 22.62 19.24 12.33
N SER A 468 23.88 19.52 12.69
CA SER A 468 24.49 19.09 13.95
C SER A 468 23.76 19.70 15.16
N SER A 469 23.62 18.91 16.23
CA SER A 469 23.09 19.36 17.53
C SER A 469 23.79 20.62 18.07
N ASP A 470 25.08 20.80 17.77
CA ASP A 470 25.86 21.98 18.19
C ASP A 470 25.46 23.27 17.45
N ARG A 471 24.89 23.17 16.24
CA ARG A 471 24.52 24.32 15.39
C ARG A 471 23.03 24.67 15.46
N ALA A 472 22.25 23.91 16.22
CA ALA A 472 20.78 23.99 16.29
C ALA A 472 20.22 25.39 16.63
N HIS A 473 20.94 26.19 17.42
CA HIS A 473 20.45 27.49 17.92
C HIS A 473 20.61 28.65 16.93
N HIS A 474 21.35 28.46 15.83
CA HIS A 474 21.74 29.57 14.96
C HIS A 474 20.86 29.72 13.71
N GLU A 475 20.14 28.68 13.29
CA GLU A 475 19.43 28.67 12.01
C GLU A 475 18.04 28.04 12.13
N GLN A 476 16.99 28.83 11.89
CA GLN A 476 15.64 28.30 11.62
C GLN A 476 15.41 28.37 10.11
N LEU A 477 15.36 27.20 9.47
CA LEU A 477 15.16 27.12 8.02
C LEU A 477 13.67 27.22 7.68
N SER A 478 13.36 28.05 6.69
CA SER A 478 12.02 28.19 6.11
C SER A 478 11.66 26.98 5.24
N VAL A 479 10.37 26.82 4.91
CA VAL A 479 9.90 25.76 4.01
C VAL A 479 10.63 25.86 2.67
N ALA A 480 10.77 27.07 2.10
CA ALA A 480 11.43 27.26 0.83
C ALA A 480 12.92 26.86 0.85
N GLU A 481 13.64 27.11 1.94
CA GLU A 481 15.06 26.74 2.07
C GLU A 481 15.24 25.23 2.14
N ILE A 482 14.44 24.53 2.97
CA ILE A 482 14.52 23.06 3.07
C ILE A 482 14.08 22.39 1.76
N THR A 483 13.07 22.92 1.06
CA THR A 483 12.67 22.40 -0.26
C THR A 483 13.77 22.59 -1.29
N ASN A 484 14.46 23.73 -1.28
CA ASN A 484 15.61 23.97 -2.17
C ASN A 484 16.77 23.01 -1.87
N ALA A 485 17.03 22.74 -0.59
CA ALA A 485 18.07 21.83 -0.15
C ALA A 485 17.85 20.38 -0.66
N CYS A 486 16.60 19.96 -0.88
CA CYS A 486 16.30 18.65 -1.49
C CYS A 486 16.78 18.51 -2.94
N PHE A 487 16.98 19.61 -3.67
CA PHE A 487 17.49 19.57 -5.04
C PHE A 487 19.00 19.80 -5.11
N GLU A 488 19.68 19.88 -3.96
CA GLU A 488 21.14 19.92 -3.93
C GLU A 488 21.72 18.49 -3.92
N PRO A 489 22.66 18.16 -4.83
CA PRO A 489 23.31 16.85 -4.88
C PRO A 489 23.99 16.45 -3.56
N ASN A 490 24.37 17.44 -2.76
CA ASN A 490 25.06 17.23 -1.49
C ASN A 490 24.22 16.58 -0.40
N ASN A 491 22.89 16.60 -0.51
CA ASN A 491 21.98 16.04 0.49
C ASN A 491 21.34 14.72 0.03
N GLN A 492 21.70 14.23 -1.16
CA GLN A 492 21.17 13.00 -1.74
C GLN A 492 21.77 11.78 -1.08
N MET A 493 20.95 10.74 -0.93
CA MET A 493 21.35 9.48 -0.31
C MET A 493 22.01 8.51 -1.28
N VAL A 494 22.03 8.83 -2.57
CA VAL A 494 22.80 8.09 -3.58
C VAL A 494 23.64 9.09 -4.35
N LYS A 495 24.90 8.74 -4.58
CA LYS A 495 25.83 9.60 -5.29
C LYS A 495 25.56 9.55 -6.81
N CYS A 496 24.74 10.47 -7.30
CA CYS A 496 24.55 10.72 -8.73
C CYS A 496 24.39 12.22 -8.95
N ASP A 497 24.52 12.70 -10.19
CA ASP A 497 24.16 14.08 -10.53
C ASP A 497 22.81 14.12 -11.25
N PRO A 498 21.71 14.53 -10.58
CA PRO A 498 20.40 14.62 -11.20
C PRO A 498 20.32 15.64 -12.35
N ARG A 499 21.32 16.51 -12.49
CA ARG A 499 21.37 17.49 -13.59
C ARG A 499 21.69 16.82 -14.93
N HIS A 500 22.28 15.63 -14.92
CA HIS A 500 22.51 14.81 -16.11
C HIS A 500 21.34 13.87 -16.42
N GLY A 501 20.31 13.84 -15.58
CA GLY A 501 19.12 13.02 -15.78
C GLY A 501 17.85 13.86 -15.90
N LYS A 502 16.74 13.16 -16.07
CA LYS A 502 15.39 13.72 -16.05
C LYS A 502 14.60 13.14 -14.88
N TYR A 503 13.71 13.94 -14.31
CA TYR A 503 12.79 13.51 -13.27
C TYR A 503 11.52 12.94 -13.90
N MET A 504 11.15 11.72 -13.50
CA MET A 504 9.89 11.10 -13.87
C MET A 504 8.79 11.45 -12.86
N ALA A 505 9.13 11.39 -11.58
CA ALA A 505 8.22 11.66 -10.48
C ALA A 505 8.97 12.21 -9.27
N CYS A 506 8.34 13.10 -8.51
CA CYS A 506 8.88 13.69 -7.29
C CYS A 506 7.78 13.74 -6.21
N CYS A 507 7.94 12.98 -5.14
CA CYS A 507 7.13 13.09 -3.93
C CYS A 507 7.91 13.85 -2.86
N VAL A 508 7.28 14.84 -2.23
CA VAL A 508 7.88 15.68 -1.20
C VAL A 508 7.07 15.52 0.08
N LEU A 509 7.65 14.84 1.06
CA LEU A 509 7.04 14.48 2.34
C LEU A 509 7.53 15.44 3.42
N TYR A 510 6.70 16.39 3.80
CA TYR A 510 6.98 17.36 4.87
C TYR A 510 6.55 16.82 6.23
N ARG A 511 7.33 17.15 7.26
CA ARG A 511 7.02 16.88 8.66
C ARG A 511 7.20 18.12 9.52
N GLY A 512 6.28 18.35 10.46
CA GLY A 512 6.32 19.41 11.47
C GLY A 512 5.52 20.65 11.12
N ASP A 513 5.98 21.81 11.59
CA ASP A 513 5.31 23.10 11.39
C ASP A 513 5.45 23.58 9.94
N VAL A 514 4.56 23.10 9.07
CA VAL A 514 4.56 23.35 7.63
C VAL A 514 3.19 23.82 7.16
N VAL A 515 3.16 25.03 6.59
CA VAL A 515 1.94 25.62 6.03
C VAL A 515 1.78 25.20 4.56
N PRO A 516 0.65 24.60 4.14
CA PRO A 516 0.46 24.14 2.76
C PRO A 516 0.64 25.23 1.69
N LYS A 517 0.30 26.47 2.02
CA LYS A 517 0.51 27.63 1.14
C LYS A 517 1.99 27.84 0.82
N ASP A 518 2.87 27.73 1.81
CA ASP A 518 4.31 27.96 1.64
C ASP A 518 4.94 26.84 0.84
N VAL A 519 4.44 25.60 0.99
CA VAL A 519 4.84 24.46 0.17
C VAL A 519 4.52 24.69 -1.31
N ASN A 520 3.31 25.16 -1.63
CA ASN A 520 2.91 25.45 -3.00
C ASN A 520 3.77 26.56 -3.63
N VAL A 521 4.11 27.61 -2.85
CA VAL A 521 5.01 28.68 -3.29
C VAL A 521 6.42 28.15 -3.53
N ALA A 522 6.95 27.33 -2.63
CA ALA A 522 8.26 26.72 -2.76
C ALA A 522 8.36 25.81 -4.00
N ILE A 523 7.37 24.95 -4.22
CA ILE A 523 7.31 24.07 -5.40
C ILE A 523 7.16 24.89 -6.69
N ALA A 524 6.35 25.94 -6.69
CA ALA A 524 6.23 26.83 -7.85
C ALA A 524 7.59 27.47 -8.20
N ALA A 525 8.38 27.89 -7.20
CA ALA A 525 9.72 28.42 -7.41
C ALA A 525 10.68 27.35 -7.96
N ILE A 526 10.65 26.13 -7.42
CA ILE A 526 11.43 24.98 -7.92
C ILE A 526 11.12 24.70 -9.40
N LYS A 527 9.85 24.67 -9.79
CA LYS A 527 9.41 24.43 -11.18
C LYS A 527 9.93 25.47 -12.18
N THR A 528 10.29 26.67 -11.72
CA THR A 528 10.86 27.71 -12.60
C THR A 528 12.37 27.55 -12.84
N LYS A 529 13.05 26.69 -12.08
CA LYS A 529 14.49 26.47 -12.22
C LYS A 529 14.78 25.58 -13.44
N ARG A 530 15.60 26.08 -14.36
CA ARG A 530 16.01 25.35 -15.57
C ARG A 530 16.85 24.09 -15.30
N THR A 531 17.43 23.98 -14.10
CA THR A 531 18.27 22.84 -13.69
C THR A 531 17.45 21.60 -13.35
N ILE A 532 16.12 21.72 -13.26
CA ILE A 532 15.23 20.61 -12.89
C ILE A 532 14.39 20.33 -14.13
N GLN A 533 14.73 19.25 -14.82
CA GLN A 533 14.08 18.83 -16.04
C GLN A 533 13.22 17.61 -15.74
N PHE A 534 11.93 17.71 -16.05
CA PHE A 534 11.03 16.57 -16.05
C PHE A 534 10.98 15.95 -17.43
N VAL A 535 10.66 14.66 -17.50
CA VAL A 535 10.27 14.00 -18.75
C VAL A 535 9.05 14.69 -19.36
N ASP A 536 9.00 14.72 -20.68
CA ASP A 536 7.97 15.40 -21.48
C ASP A 536 6.55 14.91 -21.20
N TRP A 537 6.39 13.60 -20.97
CA TRP A 537 5.11 12.96 -20.67
C TRP A 537 4.64 13.14 -19.21
N CYS A 538 5.47 13.70 -18.31
CA CYS A 538 5.10 13.99 -16.91
C CYS A 538 5.33 15.46 -16.49
N PRO A 539 4.53 16.41 -17.00
CA PRO A 539 4.72 17.85 -16.71
C PRO A 539 4.31 18.27 -15.29
N THR A 540 3.53 17.46 -14.56
CA THR A 540 3.01 17.75 -13.22
C THR A 540 3.50 16.76 -12.16
N GLY A 541 4.77 16.36 -12.20
CA GLY A 541 5.32 15.27 -11.39
C GLY A 541 5.53 15.54 -9.90
N PHE A 542 4.90 16.54 -9.26
CA PHE A 542 5.06 16.79 -7.83
C PHE A 542 3.86 16.29 -7.02
N LYS A 543 4.13 15.40 -6.06
CA LYS A 543 3.22 14.96 -5.01
C LYS A 543 3.69 15.50 -3.66
N VAL A 544 2.76 15.84 -2.77
CA VAL A 544 3.06 16.53 -1.52
C VAL A 544 2.38 15.83 -0.37
N GLY A 545 3.14 15.25 0.55
CA GLY A 545 2.64 14.77 1.83
C GLY A 545 2.94 15.78 2.93
N ILE A 546 2.01 16.02 3.86
CA ILE A 546 2.25 16.89 5.02
C ILE A 546 1.75 16.19 6.29
N ASN A 547 2.69 15.96 7.19
CA ASN A 547 2.42 15.50 8.55
C ASN A 547 2.79 16.62 9.53
N TYR A 548 1.87 16.96 10.44
CA TYR A 548 2.06 18.09 11.36
C TYR A 548 2.92 17.74 12.59
N GLN A 549 3.21 16.47 12.82
CA GLN A 549 4.08 16.06 13.92
C GLN A 549 5.54 16.41 13.61
N PRO A 550 6.23 17.13 14.51
CA PRO A 550 7.63 17.47 14.33
C PRO A 550 8.52 16.22 14.30
N PRO A 551 9.62 16.23 13.54
CA PRO A 551 10.60 15.14 13.58
C PRO A 551 11.15 14.94 14.99
N THR A 552 11.15 13.70 15.47
CA THR A 552 11.75 13.35 16.76
C THR A 552 13.20 12.98 16.56
N VAL A 553 14.07 13.39 17.49
CA VAL A 553 15.48 13.02 17.49
C VAL A 553 15.78 12.04 18.62
N VAL A 554 16.67 11.09 18.36
CA VAL A 554 17.11 10.12 19.37
C VAL A 554 17.95 10.87 20.42
N PRO A 555 17.69 10.71 21.73
CA PRO A 555 18.52 11.28 22.78
C PRO A 555 19.98 10.82 22.66
N GLY A 556 20.92 11.78 22.67
CA GLY A 556 22.35 11.48 22.42
C GLY A 556 22.65 11.15 20.95
N GLY A 557 21.75 11.51 20.04
CA GLY A 557 21.99 11.55 18.60
C GLY A 557 22.73 12.81 18.15
N ASP A 558 23.23 12.75 16.92
CA ASP A 558 24.05 13.82 16.33
C ASP A 558 23.20 14.94 15.69
N LEU A 559 21.92 14.65 15.44
CA LEU A 559 20.99 15.56 14.78
C LEU A 559 20.35 16.55 15.75
N ALA A 560 20.28 17.81 15.32
CA ALA A 560 19.54 18.86 16.01
C ALA A 560 18.03 18.61 15.97
N GLN A 561 17.34 19.00 17.05
CA GLN A 561 15.88 19.06 17.03
C GLN A 561 15.43 20.21 16.12
N VAL A 562 14.64 19.89 15.11
CA VAL A 562 14.13 20.85 14.12
C VAL A 562 12.60 20.93 14.17
N GLN A 563 12.06 22.11 13.89
CA GLN A 563 10.60 22.33 13.86
C GLN A 563 9.95 21.75 12.60
N ARG A 564 10.74 21.58 11.53
CA ARG A 564 10.29 21.10 10.23
C ARG A 564 11.40 20.36 9.50
N ALA A 565 11.02 19.32 8.78
CA ALA A 565 11.89 18.59 7.86
C ALA A 565 11.12 18.17 6.61
N VAL A 566 11.86 17.74 5.61
CA VAL A 566 11.33 17.27 4.34
C VAL A 566 12.16 16.09 3.85
N CYS A 567 11.46 15.05 3.42
CA CYS A 567 12.03 13.91 2.72
C CYS A 567 11.49 13.94 1.28
N MET A 568 12.37 14.09 0.31
CA MET A 568 12.02 14.01 -1.10
C MET A 568 12.35 12.62 -1.64
N LEU A 569 11.39 12.01 -2.30
CA LEU A 569 11.53 10.78 -3.07
C LEU A 569 11.36 11.14 -4.53
N SER A 570 12.42 11.02 -5.31
CA SER A 570 12.40 11.41 -6.71
C SER A 570 12.88 10.27 -7.58
N ASN A 571 12.02 9.81 -8.49
CA ASN A 571 12.44 8.87 -9.52
C ASN A 571 13.09 9.64 -10.65
N THR A 572 14.39 9.42 -10.85
CA THR A 572 15.22 10.15 -11.83
C THR A 572 16.12 9.18 -12.58
N THR A 573 16.31 9.43 -13.88
CA THR A 573 17.19 8.61 -14.72
C THR A 573 18.67 8.72 -14.33
N ALA A 574 19.06 9.74 -13.57
CA ALA A 574 20.44 9.89 -13.09
C ALA A 574 20.91 8.75 -12.19
N ILE A 575 19.98 7.97 -11.62
CA ILE A 575 20.33 6.80 -10.81
C ILE A 575 21.04 5.70 -11.63
N ALA A 576 20.90 5.72 -12.96
CA ALA A 576 21.67 4.86 -13.87
C ALA A 576 23.19 4.99 -13.70
N GLU A 577 23.70 6.17 -13.29
CA GLU A 577 25.13 6.33 -12.98
C GLU A 577 25.59 5.41 -11.82
N ALA A 578 24.71 5.08 -10.88
CA ALA A 578 25.02 4.16 -9.79
C ALA A 578 25.11 2.72 -10.28
N TRP A 579 24.23 2.31 -11.21
CA TRP A 579 24.27 1.01 -11.85
C TRP A 579 25.53 0.84 -12.71
N ALA A 580 25.84 1.82 -13.56
CA ALA A 580 27.03 1.79 -14.42
C ALA A 580 28.34 1.64 -13.64
N ARG A 581 28.46 2.25 -12.46
CA ARG A 581 29.64 2.07 -11.59
C ARG A 581 29.75 0.67 -11.02
N LEU A 582 28.60 0.03 -10.75
CA LEU A 582 28.54 -1.32 -10.20
C LEU A 582 28.86 -2.34 -11.29
N ASP A 583 28.23 -2.19 -12.45
CA ASP A 583 28.44 -2.99 -13.66
C ASP A 583 29.91 -2.95 -14.09
N HIS A 584 30.54 -1.77 -14.11
CA HIS A 584 31.94 -1.65 -14.44
C HIS A 584 32.85 -2.47 -13.50
N LYS A 585 32.58 -2.47 -12.20
CA LYS A 585 33.34 -3.27 -11.22
C LYS A 585 33.09 -4.76 -11.40
N PHE A 586 31.84 -5.14 -11.67
CA PHE A 586 31.48 -6.52 -11.99
C PHE A 586 32.27 -7.01 -13.20
N ASP A 587 32.28 -6.24 -14.30
CA ASP A 587 32.94 -6.60 -15.55
C ASP A 587 34.45 -6.80 -15.36
N LEU A 588 35.11 -5.94 -14.59
CA LEU A 588 36.54 -6.06 -14.28
C LEU A 588 36.88 -7.37 -13.56
N MET A 589 36.05 -7.79 -12.61
CA MET A 589 36.27 -9.03 -11.85
C MET A 589 35.88 -10.27 -12.67
N TYR A 590 34.73 -10.21 -13.36
CA TYR A 590 34.17 -11.33 -14.09
C TYR A 590 34.97 -11.66 -15.36
N ALA A 591 35.58 -10.66 -16.00
CA ALA A 591 36.51 -10.86 -17.11
C ALA A 591 37.72 -11.75 -16.76
N LYS A 592 38.09 -11.82 -15.47
CA LYS A 592 39.15 -12.71 -14.95
C LYS A 592 38.60 -13.95 -14.25
N ARG A 593 37.28 -14.11 -14.19
CA ARG A 593 36.59 -15.14 -13.37
C ARG A 593 37.09 -15.14 -11.92
N ALA A 594 37.46 -13.96 -11.41
CA ALA A 594 37.92 -13.83 -10.04
C ALA A 594 36.77 -14.17 -9.09
N PHE A 595 37.04 -14.95 -8.05
CA PHE A 595 36.09 -15.37 -7.00
C PHE A 595 34.86 -16.21 -7.44
N VAL A 596 34.63 -16.43 -8.73
CA VAL A 596 33.46 -17.18 -9.27
C VAL A 596 33.35 -18.59 -8.70
N HIS A 597 34.47 -19.28 -8.47
CA HIS A 597 34.50 -20.64 -7.91
C HIS A 597 33.84 -20.77 -6.53
N TRP A 598 33.79 -19.70 -5.72
CA TRP A 598 33.10 -19.70 -4.44
C TRP A 598 31.58 -19.77 -4.60
N TYR A 599 31.03 -19.18 -5.67
CA TYR A 599 29.61 -19.19 -5.95
C TYR A 599 29.18 -20.52 -6.56
N VAL A 600 29.94 -21.00 -7.56
CA VAL A 600 29.68 -22.28 -8.21
C VAL A 600 29.83 -23.47 -7.24
N GLY A 601 30.75 -23.37 -6.29
CA GLY A 601 30.92 -24.38 -5.23
C GLY A 601 29.73 -24.50 -4.28
N GLU A 602 28.84 -23.51 -4.26
CA GLU A 602 27.67 -23.42 -3.38
C GLU A 602 26.35 -23.64 -4.14
N GLY A 603 26.42 -24.32 -5.29
CA GLY A 603 25.24 -24.79 -6.03
C GLY A 603 24.62 -23.79 -7.00
N MET A 604 25.27 -22.65 -7.25
CA MET A 604 24.90 -21.67 -8.27
C MET A 604 25.49 -22.03 -9.63
N GLU A 605 24.75 -21.87 -10.72
CA GLU A 605 25.31 -22.08 -12.06
C GLU A 605 26.15 -20.87 -12.51
N GLU A 606 27.26 -21.10 -13.21
CA GLU A 606 28.09 -20.00 -13.73
C GLU A 606 27.33 -19.11 -14.73
N GLY A 607 26.35 -19.68 -15.43
CA GLY A 607 25.51 -18.97 -16.40
C GLY A 607 24.71 -17.81 -15.80
N GLU A 608 24.29 -17.93 -14.54
CA GLU A 608 23.49 -16.91 -13.83
C GLU A 608 24.24 -15.56 -13.72
N PHE A 609 25.58 -15.57 -13.67
CA PHE A 609 26.36 -14.33 -13.69
C PHE A 609 26.20 -13.56 -14.99
N ALA A 610 26.15 -14.26 -16.12
CA ALA A 610 25.98 -13.64 -17.43
C ALA A 610 24.54 -13.13 -17.60
N GLU A 611 23.56 -13.93 -17.20
CA GLU A 611 22.13 -13.55 -17.24
C GLU A 611 21.85 -12.30 -16.40
N ALA A 612 22.30 -12.28 -15.14
CA ALA A 612 22.10 -11.14 -14.26
C ALA A 612 22.79 -9.87 -14.79
N ARG A 613 23.94 -10.01 -15.44
CA ARG A 613 24.66 -8.88 -16.05
C ARG A 613 23.96 -8.37 -17.32
N GLU A 614 23.39 -9.26 -18.12
CA GLU A 614 22.60 -8.91 -19.31
C GLU A 614 21.29 -8.20 -18.94
N ASP A 615 20.62 -8.65 -17.87
CA ASP A 615 19.41 -8.01 -17.37
C ASP A 615 19.69 -6.60 -16.82
N LEU A 616 20.81 -6.40 -16.12
CA LEU A 616 21.21 -5.06 -15.68
C LEU A 616 21.65 -4.16 -16.84
N ALA A 617 22.28 -4.71 -17.88
CA ALA A 617 22.53 -3.96 -19.11
C ALA A 617 21.22 -3.49 -19.78
N ALA A 618 20.19 -4.36 -19.77
CA ALA A 618 18.86 -3.99 -20.26
C ALA A 618 18.22 -2.90 -19.39
N LEU A 619 18.38 -2.98 -18.06
CA LEU A 619 17.92 -1.94 -17.14
C LEU A 619 18.60 -0.58 -17.38
N GLU A 620 19.92 -0.56 -17.64
CA GLU A 620 20.63 0.67 -18.02
C GLU A 620 20.04 1.27 -19.31
N LYS A 621 19.77 0.43 -20.30
CA LYS A 621 19.13 0.84 -21.54
C LYS A 621 17.72 1.37 -21.33
N ASP A 622 16.92 0.76 -20.44
CA ASP A 622 15.59 1.25 -20.08
C ASP A 622 15.67 2.70 -19.53
N TYR A 623 16.69 3.02 -18.72
CA TYR A 623 16.92 4.39 -18.24
C TYR A 623 17.36 5.36 -19.34
N GLU A 624 18.17 4.91 -20.30
CA GLU A 624 18.58 5.71 -21.46
C GLU A 624 17.38 6.06 -22.35
N GLU A 625 16.52 5.07 -22.65
CA GLU A 625 15.31 5.23 -23.47
C GLU A 625 14.29 6.17 -22.81
N VAL A 626 14.15 6.13 -21.48
CA VAL A 626 13.30 7.09 -20.75
C VAL A 626 13.93 8.49 -20.68
N GLY A 627 15.24 8.58 -20.82
CA GLY A 627 15.99 9.84 -20.86
C GLY A 627 15.88 10.59 -22.19
N THR A 628 15.65 9.89 -23.30
CA THR A 628 15.47 10.50 -24.63
C THR A 628 14.13 11.24 -24.74
N ASP A 629 14.14 12.43 -25.36
CA ASP A 629 12.90 13.18 -25.61
C ASP A 629 12.14 12.57 -26.78
N THR A 630 10.80 12.49 -26.70
CA THR A 630 9.96 11.92 -27.77
C THR A 630 10.10 12.63 -29.13
N PHE A 631 10.64 13.85 -29.13
CA PHE A 631 10.84 14.66 -30.33
C PHE A 631 12.18 14.46 -31.05
N GLU A 632 13.16 13.75 -30.46
CA GLU A 632 14.43 13.48 -31.15
C GLU A 632 14.29 12.36 -32.20
N GLU A 633 13.38 11.40 -32.01
CA GLU A 633 13.17 10.30 -32.98
C GLU A 633 12.43 10.73 -34.27
N GLU A 634 11.59 11.77 -34.24
CA GLU A 634 10.88 12.23 -35.44
C GLU A 634 11.78 13.03 -36.41
N ASN A 635 12.89 13.61 -35.93
CA ASN A 635 13.72 14.50 -36.73
C ASN A 635 14.84 13.77 -37.51
N ASP A 636 15.15 12.52 -37.15
CA ASP A 636 16.12 11.67 -37.85
C ASP A 636 15.49 10.91 -39.04
N GLY A 637 14.17 11.05 -39.26
CA GLY A 637 13.43 10.43 -40.37
C GLY A 637 13.20 11.33 -41.59
N GLU A 638 13.55 12.62 -41.53
CA GLU A 638 13.33 13.61 -42.62
C GLU A 638 14.64 14.15 -43.23
N GLU A 639 15.70 13.34 -43.29
CA GLU A 639 16.78 13.56 -44.27
C GLU A 639 16.99 12.29 -45.09
N PHE A 640 16.29 12.15 -46.23
CA PHE A 640 16.81 11.55 -47.48
C PHE A 640 15.88 11.80 -48.68
#